data_AF-A0A9W9LJI6-F1
#
_entry.id   AF-A0A9W9LJI6-F1
#
_cell.length_a   1.000
_cell.length_b   1.000
_cell.length_c   1.000
_cell.angle_alpha   90.00
_cell.angle_beta   90.00
_cell.angle_gamma   90.00
#
_symmetry.space_group_name_H-M   'P 1'
#
loop_
_entity.id
_entity.type
_entity.pdbx_description
1 polymer ?
#
loop_
_entity_poly.entity_id
_entity_poly.type
_entity_poly.pdbx_seq_one_letter_code
_entity_poly.pdbx_strand_id
1 'polypeptide(L)'
;MAAMRARHKIRAPRRGAASAPKEDFDTIWTVLASSLTEINTKNASSLSFEELYRNAYKIVLMMRGDDLYERVTQFEEDWLRGQVQRQITESISPFLVRAQNAQNSTDVQDQSNERRAAGERFLAVLKEAWEDHQLCMGMITDVLMYMDRIISADRTKPSIYVVSMALFRDHVLRAPVRPDSDITVADVLESTVLFMIHLERAGHIIERPLIGHCMQMLEGLYETVTEEESSKLYLTTFEPAFLKTSKDFYRDEGRRLLEVGDAATFCRIASQRIAEEHERCRYTLSTMTEPRIFEVLDNELIRNHIEEVVQLEGTGVRHMLDHKLLDGLRDVYTLNARVDEKKGALTRAVSKRVVELGSEINASSIALPPTQSTTDKDAGSEKKEKGKERERPVNQQTVLAIKWVDDILALKRQFDNVWESSFKSDQNLHKSIEDSFREFINMNARSSEYLSLFFDENLKKGIKGKTESEVDALLDNGITLLRYVKDKDLFENYYKKHLSRRLLMKRSASMDAERQMISKMKMEVGNQFTQRIEAMFKDMTVSEDLTASYKDHIARSADPDQKRVDLDINVLTSTMWPMEIMVNTKDGRVQLPCIFPREIEHLKQSFEKFYLDKHSGRKLSWQASMGTADIRATFQRSNGKTQRYELNVSTYALIILVLFNDVPDGESLTYAEIQARTRITDHDLIRNLQSLAVAPKTRVLKKEPMSKDVKPTDRFFFNNDFQSQFMKVRIGVVSGGANKVENQDQRKETEKKMNDERGGSIEAAIVRIMKQRKKLGHLGLMNEVLAQLASRFVPDVNMVKRRIESLIDREYLERLDDDPATYGYVA
;
A
#
# COMPACT_ATOMS: atom_id res chain seq x y z
N MET A 1 34.30 55.08 -68.82
CA MET A 1 33.23 55.14 -69.83
C MET A 1 31.99 54.44 -69.28
N ALA A 2 31.11 55.20 -68.62
CA ALA A 2 29.85 54.73 -68.05
C ALA A 2 28.71 55.34 -68.87
N ALA A 3 27.96 54.51 -69.59
CA ALA A 3 26.83 54.95 -70.39
C ALA A 3 25.60 55.12 -69.47
N MET A 4 25.26 56.37 -69.15
CA MET A 4 23.99 56.76 -68.57
C MET A 4 22.84 56.39 -69.53
N ARG A 5 21.95 55.49 -69.12
CA ARG A 5 20.68 55.25 -69.80
C ARG A 5 19.76 56.46 -69.60
N ALA A 6 19.26 56.98 -70.72
CA ALA A 6 18.37 58.14 -70.79
C ALA A 6 17.00 57.88 -70.12
N ARG A 7 16.58 58.79 -69.24
CA ARG A 7 15.19 58.93 -68.77
C ARG A 7 14.29 59.31 -69.95
N HIS A 8 13.31 58.47 -70.26
CA HIS A 8 12.24 58.82 -71.21
C HIS A 8 11.38 59.94 -70.62
N LYS A 9 11.41 61.14 -71.23
CA LYS A 9 10.44 62.21 -70.95
C LYS A 9 9.11 61.85 -71.63
N ILE A 10 8.09 61.51 -70.84
CA ILE A 10 6.71 61.39 -71.32
C ILE A 10 6.21 62.80 -71.67
N ARG A 11 5.69 62.95 -72.91
CA ARG A 11 5.13 64.20 -73.44
C ARG A 11 3.79 64.47 -72.73
N ALA A 12 3.55 65.69 -72.27
CA ALA A 12 2.28 66.06 -71.64
C ALA A 12 1.09 65.83 -72.59
N PRO A 13 -0.01 65.18 -72.17
CA PRO A 13 -1.20 65.08 -73.00
C PRO A 13 -1.88 66.44 -73.13
N ARG A 14 -2.29 66.77 -74.36
CA ARG A 14 -3.03 67.99 -74.71
C ARG A 14 -4.33 68.08 -73.90
N ARG A 15 -4.52 69.18 -73.17
CA ARG A 15 -5.84 69.60 -72.66
C ARG A 15 -6.77 69.88 -73.85
N GLY A 16 -7.88 69.14 -73.94
CA GLY A 16 -8.94 69.41 -74.91
C GLY A 16 -10.07 68.37 -74.88
N ALA A 17 -11.13 68.70 -74.14
CA ALA A 17 -12.53 68.31 -74.36
C ALA A 17 -12.95 66.82 -74.29
N ALA A 18 -13.11 66.33 -73.06
CA ALA A 18 -14.30 65.60 -72.63
C ALA A 18 -14.39 65.74 -71.10
N SER A 19 -15.18 66.68 -70.59
CA SER A 19 -15.50 66.71 -69.16
C SER A 19 -16.45 65.54 -68.88
N ALA A 20 -15.89 64.39 -68.52
CA ALA A 20 -16.63 63.47 -67.65
C ALA A 20 -17.06 64.28 -66.41
N PRO A 21 -18.28 64.08 -65.89
CA PRO A 21 -18.71 64.80 -64.69
C PRO A 21 -17.66 64.57 -63.61
N LYS A 22 -17.26 65.64 -62.90
CA LYS A 22 -16.61 65.47 -61.60
C LYS A 22 -17.63 64.71 -60.75
N GLU A 23 -17.53 63.40 -60.71
CA GLU A 23 -18.27 62.59 -59.74
C GLU A 23 -17.79 63.09 -58.37
N ASP A 24 -18.65 63.87 -57.71
CA ASP A 24 -18.38 64.37 -56.37
C ASP A 24 -18.49 63.21 -55.38
N PHE A 25 -17.69 63.25 -54.33
CA PHE A 25 -17.68 62.22 -53.30
C PHE A 25 -19.08 61.98 -52.74
N ASP A 26 -19.88 63.03 -52.54
CA ASP A 26 -21.21 62.92 -51.96
C ASP A 26 -22.18 62.14 -52.86
N THR A 27 -22.02 62.22 -54.18
CA THR A 27 -22.83 61.44 -55.13
C THR A 27 -22.49 59.96 -55.07
N ILE A 28 -21.19 59.62 -55.04
CA ILE A 28 -20.73 58.22 -54.94
C ILE A 28 -21.07 57.66 -53.55
N TRP A 29 -20.92 58.46 -52.49
CA TRP A 29 -21.29 58.10 -51.12
C TRP A 29 -22.79 57.84 -50.98
N THR A 30 -23.66 58.65 -51.60
CA THR A 30 -25.11 58.43 -51.53
C THR A 30 -25.50 57.08 -52.14
N VAL A 31 -24.87 56.69 -53.26
CA VAL A 31 -25.06 55.37 -53.87
C VAL A 31 -24.55 54.27 -52.93
N LEU A 32 -23.34 54.42 -52.37
CA LEU A 32 -22.79 53.46 -51.41
C LEU A 32 -23.67 53.32 -50.17
N ALA A 33 -24.11 54.40 -49.54
CA ALA A 33 -24.95 54.39 -48.34
C ALA A 33 -26.33 53.74 -48.60
N SER A 34 -26.94 53.97 -49.78
CA SER A 34 -28.16 53.26 -50.19
C SER A 34 -27.91 51.76 -50.32
N SER A 35 -26.78 51.36 -50.92
CA SER A 35 -26.41 49.96 -51.06
C SER A 35 -26.05 49.30 -49.72
N LEU A 36 -25.40 50.01 -48.78
CA LEU A 36 -25.17 49.52 -47.42
C LEU A 36 -26.50 49.29 -46.68
N THR A 37 -27.50 50.16 -46.91
CA THR A 37 -28.86 49.96 -46.38
C THR A 37 -29.53 48.73 -46.99
N GLU A 38 -29.38 48.50 -48.30
CA GLU A 38 -29.88 47.29 -48.97
C GLU A 38 -29.20 46.01 -48.46
N ILE A 39 -27.90 46.06 -48.16
CA ILE A 39 -27.15 44.97 -47.52
C ILE A 39 -27.75 44.67 -46.13
N ASN A 40 -27.87 45.68 -45.28
CA ASN A 40 -28.39 45.53 -43.92
C ASN A 40 -29.89 45.15 -43.86
N THR A 41 -30.65 45.39 -44.94
CA THR A 41 -32.07 44.99 -45.05
C THR A 41 -32.29 43.66 -45.77
N LYS A 42 -31.24 42.83 -45.94
CA LYS A 42 -31.28 41.51 -46.58
C LYS A 42 -31.68 41.54 -48.07
N ASN A 43 -31.52 42.68 -48.75
CA ASN A 43 -31.81 42.87 -50.18
C ASN A 43 -30.54 42.94 -51.04
N ALA A 44 -29.46 42.27 -50.64
CA ALA A 44 -28.17 42.34 -51.34
C ALA A 44 -28.16 41.71 -52.75
N SER A 45 -29.17 40.91 -53.13
CA SER A 45 -29.22 40.20 -54.41
C SER A 45 -29.45 41.11 -55.63
N SER A 46 -29.97 42.32 -55.43
CA SER A 46 -30.12 43.34 -56.47
C SER A 46 -28.85 44.15 -56.73
N LEU A 47 -27.80 43.98 -55.91
CA LEU A 47 -26.59 44.79 -55.95
C LEU A 47 -25.49 44.17 -56.82
N SER A 48 -24.78 45.02 -57.56
CA SER A 48 -23.55 44.65 -58.26
C SER A 48 -22.34 44.93 -57.37
N PHE A 49 -21.81 43.90 -56.70
CA PHE A 49 -20.63 44.02 -55.82
C PHE A 49 -19.39 44.58 -56.54
N GLU A 50 -19.24 44.27 -57.84
CA GLU A 50 -18.16 44.83 -58.64
C GLU A 50 -18.31 46.34 -58.84
N GLU A 51 -19.54 46.83 -59.03
CA GLU A 51 -19.82 48.26 -59.16
C GLU A 51 -19.61 48.99 -57.85
N LEU A 52 -20.06 48.42 -56.73
CA LEU A 52 -19.84 48.97 -55.39
C LEU A 52 -18.35 49.03 -55.04
N TYR A 53 -17.59 47.96 -55.33
CA TYR A 53 -16.14 47.95 -55.16
C TYR A 53 -15.46 49.02 -56.03
N ARG A 54 -15.87 49.17 -57.30
CA ARG A 54 -15.33 50.23 -58.19
C ARG A 54 -15.63 51.63 -57.64
N ASN A 55 -16.81 51.84 -57.06
CA ASN A 55 -17.21 53.10 -56.45
C ASN A 55 -16.37 53.42 -55.20
N ALA A 56 -16.19 52.45 -54.30
CA ALA A 56 -15.28 52.59 -53.16
C ALA A 56 -13.83 52.83 -53.62
N TYR A 57 -13.35 52.09 -54.63
CA TYR A 57 -12.02 52.25 -55.22
C TYR A 57 -11.81 53.66 -55.81
N LYS A 58 -12.80 54.20 -56.52
CA LYS A 58 -12.75 55.58 -57.06
C LYS A 58 -12.58 56.61 -55.94
N ILE A 59 -13.32 56.49 -54.84
CA ILE A 59 -13.22 57.42 -53.69
C ILE A 59 -11.82 57.38 -53.08
N VAL A 60 -11.25 56.18 -52.92
CA VAL A 60 -9.89 56.03 -52.38
C VAL A 60 -8.84 56.62 -53.34
N LEU A 61 -9.01 56.47 -54.66
CA LEU A 61 -8.16 57.14 -55.65
C LEU A 61 -8.26 58.67 -55.62
N MET A 62 -9.37 59.23 -55.15
CA MET A 62 -9.54 60.68 -54.94
C MET A 62 -8.84 61.19 -53.68
N MET A 63 -8.04 60.35 -52.99
CA MET A 63 -7.37 60.68 -51.72
C MET A 63 -8.33 61.01 -50.57
N ARG A 64 -9.57 60.52 -50.63
CA ARG A 64 -10.64 60.72 -49.63
C ARG A 64 -10.96 59.42 -48.88
N GLY A 65 -9.97 58.57 -48.66
CA GLY A 65 -10.14 57.26 -48.01
C GLY A 65 -10.51 57.36 -46.52
N ASP A 66 -9.94 58.33 -45.80
CA ASP A 66 -10.27 58.60 -44.39
C ASP A 66 -11.73 59.06 -44.21
N ASP A 67 -12.19 59.97 -45.07
CA ASP A 67 -13.57 60.45 -45.06
C ASP A 67 -14.56 59.30 -45.31
N LEU A 68 -14.21 58.36 -46.20
CA LEU A 68 -15.03 57.17 -46.48
C LEU A 68 -15.11 56.27 -45.25
N TYR A 69 -13.98 56.01 -44.59
CA TYR A 69 -13.94 55.20 -43.37
C TYR A 69 -14.80 55.77 -42.24
N GLU A 70 -14.70 57.08 -42.00
CA GLU A 70 -15.48 57.76 -40.96
C GLU A 70 -16.98 57.76 -41.29
N ARG A 71 -17.34 57.96 -42.56
CA ARG A 71 -18.75 57.92 -43.00
C ARG A 71 -19.36 56.53 -42.92
N VAL A 72 -18.61 55.46 -43.23
CA VAL A 72 -19.07 54.08 -43.05
C VAL A 72 -19.21 53.75 -41.56
N THR A 73 -18.25 54.15 -40.74
CA THR A 73 -18.31 53.95 -39.28
C THR A 73 -19.55 54.61 -38.68
N GLN A 74 -19.82 55.87 -39.05
CA GLN A 74 -21.01 56.59 -38.60
C GLN A 74 -22.31 55.94 -39.08
N PHE A 75 -22.35 55.49 -40.35
CA PHE A 75 -23.51 54.80 -40.91
C PHE A 75 -23.84 53.52 -40.11
N GLU A 76 -22.82 52.71 -39.80
CA GLU A 76 -22.98 51.49 -39.01
C GLU A 76 -23.40 51.80 -37.56
N GLU A 77 -22.82 52.83 -36.93
CA GLU A 77 -23.25 53.29 -35.60
C GLU A 77 -24.74 53.69 -35.60
N ASP A 78 -25.17 54.50 -36.57
CA ASP A 78 -26.56 54.97 -36.67
C ASP A 78 -27.53 53.80 -36.93
N TRP A 79 -27.12 52.83 -37.76
CA TRP A 79 -27.90 51.62 -38.02
C TRP A 79 -28.07 50.75 -36.77
N LEU A 80 -26.97 50.49 -36.05
CA LEU A 80 -26.98 49.68 -34.84
C LEU A 80 -27.83 50.32 -33.74
N ARG A 81 -27.69 51.63 -33.50
CA ARG A 81 -28.49 52.38 -32.52
C ARG A 81 -29.97 52.47 -32.90
N GLY A 82 -30.25 52.72 -34.18
CA GLY A 82 -31.60 53.01 -34.66
C GLY A 82 -32.49 51.78 -34.82
N GLN A 83 -31.95 50.70 -35.38
CA GLN A 83 -32.72 49.51 -35.79
C GLN A 83 -32.42 48.31 -34.89
N VAL A 84 -31.15 47.91 -34.81
CA VAL A 84 -30.73 46.65 -34.16
C VAL A 84 -30.92 46.69 -32.64
N GLN A 85 -30.46 47.77 -32.00
CA GLN A 85 -30.63 47.99 -30.56
C GLN A 85 -32.12 47.98 -30.17
N ARG A 86 -32.97 48.63 -30.98
CA ARG A 86 -34.41 48.69 -30.74
C ARG A 86 -35.07 47.31 -30.81
N GLN A 87 -34.77 46.55 -31.86
CA GLN A 87 -35.29 45.19 -32.04
C GLN A 87 -34.94 44.28 -30.84
N ILE A 88 -33.69 44.33 -30.39
CA ILE A 88 -33.23 43.52 -29.25
C ILE A 88 -33.88 43.99 -27.95
N THR A 89 -33.94 45.30 -27.69
CA THR A 89 -34.52 45.85 -26.47
C THR A 89 -36.02 45.57 -26.36
N GLU A 90 -36.77 45.62 -27.47
CA GLU A 90 -38.19 45.28 -27.52
C GLU A 90 -38.44 43.78 -27.25
N SER A 91 -37.49 42.90 -27.56
CA SER A 91 -37.58 41.46 -27.26
C SER A 91 -37.38 41.13 -25.78
N ILE A 92 -36.77 42.04 -25.00
CA ILE A 92 -36.50 41.83 -23.57
C ILE A 92 -37.79 41.98 -22.77
N SER A 93 -38.30 40.85 -22.28
CA SER A 93 -39.46 40.85 -21.39
C SER A 93 -39.15 41.56 -20.06
N PRO A 94 -40.06 42.39 -19.52
CA PRO A 94 -39.93 42.99 -18.17
C PRO A 94 -39.69 41.96 -17.06
N PHE A 95 -40.06 40.70 -17.30
CA PHE A 95 -39.84 39.58 -16.39
C PHE A 95 -38.35 39.23 -16.24
N LEU A 96 -37.58 39.29 -17.33
CA LEU A 96 -36.14 39.01 -17.32
C LEU A 96 -35.38 40.08 -16.52
N VAL A 97 -35.81 41.34 -16.61
CA VAL A 97 -35.22 42.47 -15.89
C VAL A 97 -35.55 42.45 -14.38
N ARG A 98 -36.78 42.08 -14.00
CA ARG A 98 -37.18 42.00 -12.57
C ARG A 98 -36.47 40.88 -11.82
N ALA A 99 -36.19 39.77 -12.49
CA ALA A 99 -35.56 38.61 -11.88
C ALA A 99 -34.09 38.84 -11.50
N GLN A 100 -33.45 39.90 -12.03
CA GLN A 100 -32.12 40.35 -11.59
C GLN A 100 -32.15 41.02 -10.20
N ASN A 101 -33.30 41.58 -9.80
CA ASN A 101 -33.48 42.32 -8.54
C ASN A 101 -34.13 41.49 -7.42
N ALA A 102 -34.74 40.34 -7.73
CA ALA A 102 -35.47 39.52 -6.76
C ALA A 102 -34.63 38.32 -6.29
N GLN A 103 -34.04 38.43 -5.10
CA GLN A 103 -33.29 37.34 -4.47
C GLN A 103 -34.17 36.31 -3.72
N ASN A 104 -35.49 36.47 -3.61
CA ASN A 104 -36.34 35.51 -2.88
C ASN A 104 -37.82 35.61 -3.29
N SER A 105 -38.39 34.58 -3.92
CA SER A 105 -39.82 34.23 -3.76
C SER A 105 -40.16 32.82 -4.25
N THR A 106 -41.02 32.15 -3.48
CA THR A 106 -41.30 30.71 -3.37
C THR A 106 -42.36 30.13 -4.33
N ASP A 107 -42.58 30.69 -5.51
CA ASP A 107 -43.47 30.10 -6.54
C ASP A 107 -42.65 29.63 -7.76
N VAL A 108 -41.99 28.48 -7.59
CA VAL A 108 -40.73 28.17 -8.31
C VAL A 108 -40.91 27.53 -9.68
N GLN A 109 -42.01 26.80 -9.96
CA GLN A 109 -42.10 25.98 -11.19
C GLN A 109 -42.67 26.75 -12.40
N ASP A 110 -43.84 27.39 -12.25
CA ASP A 110 -44.53 28.06 -13.36
C ASP A 110 -43.80 29.33 -13.80
N GLN A 111 -43.26 30.08 -12.83
CA GLN A 111 -42.41 31.25 -13.10
C GLN A 111 -41.11 30.86 -13.82
N SER A 112 -40.54 29.68 -13.54
CA SER A 112 -39.31 29.21 -14.19
C SER A 112 -39.52 28.84 -15.66
N ASN A 113 -40.66 28.25 -16.00
CA ASN A 113 -40.99 27.91 -17.38
C ASN A 113 -41.23 29.16 -18.23
N GLU A 114 -41.97 30.14 -17.70
CA GLU A 114 -42.19 31.42 -18.37
C GLU A 114 -40.88 32.20 -18.54
N ARG A 115 -40.01 32.18 -17.51
CA ARG A 115 -38.67 32.77 -17.58
C ARG A 115 -37.83 32.15 -18.69
N ARG A 116 -37.83 30.81 -18.77
CA ARG A 116 -37.10 30.06 -19.80
C ARG A 116 -37.59 30.44 -21.19
N ALA A 117 -38.90 30.43 -21.43
CA ALA A 117 -39.47 30.77 -22.73
C ALA A 117 -39.27 32.25 -23.12
N ALA A 118 -39.24 33.16 -22.15
CA ALA A 118 -38.87 34.56 -22.39
C ALA A 118 -37.38 34.70 -22.72
N GLY A 119 -36.51 33.98 -22.01
CA GLY A 119 -35.08 33.93 -22.25
C GLY A 119 -34.74 33.37 -23.63
N GLU A 120 -35.34 32.23 -24.03
CA GLU A 120 -35.13 31.61 -25.33
C GLU A 120 -35.52 32.54 -26.48
N ARG A 121 -36.64 33.27 -26.35
CA ARG A 121 -37.04 34.29 -27.35
C ARG A 121 -36.02 35.42 -27.45
N PHE A 122 -35.57 35.95 -26.33
CA PHE A 122 -34.56 37.00 -26.30
C PHE A 122 -33.24 36.54 -26.92
N LEU A 123 -32.74 35.36 -26.53
CA LEU A 123 -31.50 34.79 -27.08
C LEU A 123 -31.62 34.52 -28.58
N ALA A 124 -32.79 34.08 -29.07
CA ALA A 124 -33.01 33.84 -30.50
C ALA A 124 -32.93 35.13 -31.32
N VAL A 125 -33.55 36.22 -30.82
CA VAL A 125 -33.47 37.54 -31.47
C VAL A 125 -32.05 38.09 -31.45
N LEU A 126 -31.34 37.95 -30.33
CA LEU A 126 -29.94 38.39 -30.22
C LEU A 126 -29.02 37.59 -31.14
N LYS A 127 -29.22 36.27 -31.23
CA LYS A 127 -28.50 35.38 -32.15
C LYS A 127 -28.72 35.81 -33.60
N GLU A 128 -29.97 35.99 -34.04
CA GLU A 128 -30.28 36.38 -35.42
C GLU A 128 -29.66 37.74 -35.75
N ALA A 129 -29.76 38.72 -34.85
CA ALA A 129 -29.16 40.04 -35.04
C ALA A 129 -27.62 39.98 -35.17
N TRP A 130 -26.96 39.10 -34.42
CA TRP A 130 -25.52 38.89 -34.52
C TRP A 130 -25.11 38.18 -35.83
N GLU A 131 -25.80 37.10 -36.21
CA GLU A 131 -25.54 36.38 -37.46
C GLU A 131 -25.73 37.30 -38.68
N ASP A 132 -26.80 38.10 -38.67
CA ASP A 132 -27.06 39.11 -39.69
C ASP A 132 -25.96 40.17 -39.73
N HIS A 133 -25.51 40.68 -38.57
CA HIS A 133 -24.42 41.64 -38.49
C HIS A 133 -23.11 41.07 -39.05
N GLN A 134 -22.74 39.85 -38.68
CA GLN A 134 -21.54 39.19 -39.22
C GLN A 134 -21.60 39.01 -40.74
N LEU A 135 -22.74 38.57 -41.26
CA LEU A 135 -22.95 38.40 -42.71
C LEU A 135 -22.86 39.74 -43.45
N CYS A 136 -23.52 40.77 -42.93
CA CYS A 136 -23.50 42.12 -43.50
C CYS A 136 -22.09 42.70 -43.48
N MET A 137 -21.37 42.58 -42.36
CA MET A 137 -19.99 43.05 -42.27
C MET A 137 -19.05 42.30 -43.20
N GLY A 138 -19.24 40.99 -43.41
CA GLY A 138 -18.52 40.24 -44.43
C GLY A 138 -18.68 40.86 -45.83
N MET A 139 -19.92 41.10 -46.24
CA MET A 139 -20.22 41.74 -47.53
C MET A 139 -19.67 43.18 -47.64
N ILE A 140 -19.76 43.97 -46.56
CA ILE A 140 -19.30 45.36 -46.53
C ILE A 140 -17.78 45.44 -46.60
N THR A 141 -17.07 44.55 -45.90
CA THR A 141 -15.61 44.47 -45.97
C THR A 141 -15.11 44.05 -47.34
N ASP A 142 -15.83 43.17 -48.06
CA ASP A 142 -15.51 42.80 -49.44
C ASP A 142 -15.64 44.00 -50.39
N VAL A 143 -16.70 44.81 -50.25
CA VAL A 143 -16.90 46.05 -51.01
C VAL A 143 -15.79 47.07 -50.71
N LEU A 144 -15.38 47.17 -49.44
CA LEU A 144 -14.42 48.16 -48.94
C LEU A 144 -12.97 47.65 -48.92
N MET A 145 -12.70 46.46 -49.47
CA MET A 145 -11.41 45.75 -49.37
C MET A 145 -10.20 46.61 -49.74
N TYR A 146 -10.32 47.46 -50.76
CA TYR A 146 -9.21 48.33 -51.17
C TYR A 146 -8.94 49.48 -50.19
N MET A 147 -10.01 50.06 -49.60
CA MET A 147 -9.90 51.07 -48.56
C MET A 147 -9.25 50.47 -47.31
N ASP A 148 -9.74 49.31 -46.86
CA ASP A 148 -9.21 48.59 -45.69
C ASP A 148 -7.73 48.23 -45.87
N ARG A 149 -7.31 47.83 -47.08
CA ARG A 149 -5.90 47.55 -47.39
C ARG A 149 -5.00 48.78 -47.26
N ILE A 150 -5.48 49.95 -47.64
CA ILE A 150 -4.70 51.19 -47.57
C ILE A 150 -4.64 51.70 -46.13
N ILE A 151 -5.77 51.72 -45.43
CA ILE A 151 -5.85 52.16 -44.03
C ILE A 151 -5.02 51.25 -43.10
N SER A 152 -5.07 49.93 -43.34
CA SER A 152 -4.26 48.98 -42.58
C SER A 152 -2.75 49.12 -42.84
N ALA A 153 -2.34 49.63 -44.00
CA ALA A 153 -0.93 49.85 -44.33
C ALA A 153 -0.34 51.06 -43.57
N ASP A 154 -1.16 52.08 -43.29
CA ASP A 154 -0.74 53.29 -42.57
C ASP A 154 -0.70 53.11 -41.04
N ARG A 155 -1.23 52.00 -40.50
CA ARG A 155 -1.24 51.61 -39.06
C ARG A 155 -1.89 52.61 -38.10
N THR A 156 -2.61 53.61 -38.59
CA THR A 156 -3.24 54.66 -37.76
C THR A 156 -4.65 54.29 -37.30
N LYS A 157 -5.36 53.40 -38.02
CA LYS A 157 -6.74 52.98 -37.72
C LYS A 157 -6.90 51.46 -37.92
N PRO A 158 -7.76 50.80 -37.11
CA PRO A 158 -8.09 49.38 -37.27
C PRO A 158 -9.00 49.14 -38.49
N SER A 159 -9.09 47.90 -38.97
CA SER A 159 -9.99 47.51 -40.08
C SER A 159 -11.44 47.87 -39.76
N ILE A 160 -12.23 48.17 -40.80
CA ILE A 160 -13.66 48.45 -40.64
C ILE A 160 -14.40 47.28 -39.99
N TYR A 161 -13.97 46.03 -40.23
CA TYR A 161 -14.55 44.85 -39.58
C TYR A 161 -14.42 44.94 -38.06
N VAL A 162 -13.21 45.20 -37.57
CA VAL A 162 -12.90 45.26 -36.13
C VAL A 162 -13.67 46.40 -35.45
N VAL A 163 -13.75 47.56 -36.11
CA VAL A 163 -14.55 48.69 -35.61
C VAL A 163 -16.03 48.35 -35.58
N SER A 164 -16.58 47.75 -36.63
CA SER A 164 -18.00 47.36 -36.65
C SER A 164 -18.35 46.29 -35.60
N MET A 165 -17.41 45.39 -35.26
CA MET A 165 -17.58 44.46 -34.13
C MET A 165 -17.58 45.23 -32.80
N ALA A 166 -16.67 46.20 -32.62
CA ALA A 166 -16.64 47.05 -31.43
C ALA A 166 -17.90 47.93 -31.29
N LEU A 167 -18.45 48.44 -32.39
CA LEU A 167 -19.72 49.19 -32.41
C LEU A 167 -20.90 48.32 -31.96
N PHE A 168 -20.94 47.04 -32.37
CA PHE A 168 -21.96 46.11 -31.90
C PHE A 168 -21.86 45.92 -30.38
N ARG A 169 -20.65 45.73 -29.84
CA ARG A 169 -20.42 45.69 -28.38
C ARG A 169 -20.93 46.96 -27.69
N ASP A 170 -20.55 48.14 -28.17
CA ASP A 170 -20.80 49.41 -27.47
C ASP A 170 -22.24 49.91 -27.61
N HIS A 171 -22.91 49.64 -28.73
CA HIS A 171 -24.25 50.18 -29.02
C HIS A 171 -25.37 49.14 -28.96
N VAL A 172 -25.05 47.85 -28.92
CA VAL A 172 -26.04 46.78 -28.76
C VAL A 172 -25.90 46.11 -27.40
N LEU A 173 -24.74 45.55 -27.07
CA LEU A 173 -24.57 44.79 -25.82
C LEU A 173 -24.49 45.70 -24.58
N ARG A 174 -23.76 46.82 -24.68
CA ARG A 174 -23.64 47.82 -23.59
C ARG A 174 -24.78 48.84 -23.58
N ALA A 175 -25.76 48.69 -24.46
CA ALA A 175 -26.91 49.56 -24.47
C ALA A 175 -27.78 49.35 -23.23
N PRO A 176 -28.29 50.44 -22.62
CA PRO A 176 -29.25 50.32 -21.53
C PRO A 176 -30.59 49.79 -22.05
N VAL A 177 -31.18 48.84 -21.33
CA VAL A 177 -32.48 48.23 -21.68
C VAL A 177 -33.63 49.24 -21.52
N ARG A 178 -33.48 50.19 -20.59
CA ARG A 178 -34.41 51.31 -20.40
C ARG A 178 -33.62 52.61 -20.22
N PRO A 179 -34.15 53.76 -20.68
CA PRO A 179 -33.48 55.06 -20.52
C PRO A 179 -33.11 55.40 -19.07
N ASP A 180 -33.87 54.88 -18.09
CA ASP A 180 -33.71 55.16 -16.66
C ASP A 180 -33.03 54.01 -15.86
N SER A 181 -32.47 52.98 -16.53
CA SER A 181 -31.85 51.85 -15.84
C SER A 181 -30.39 51.63 -16.22
N ASP A 182 -29.55 51.33 -15.22
CA ASP A 182 -28.15 50.95 -15.41
C ASP A 182 -27.97 49.51 -15.96
N ILE A 183 -29.06 48.78 -16.20
CA ILE A 183 -29.04 47.39 -16.69
C ILE A 183 -28.83 47.41 -18.21
N THR A 184 -27.76 46.75 -18.65
CA THR A 184 -27.42 46.60 -20.06
C THR A 184 -28.01 45.33 -20.67
N VAL A 185 -28.03 45.25 -22.00
CA VAL A 185 -28.40 44.01 -22.73
C VAL A 185 -27.46 42.86 -22.35
N ALA A 186 -26.17 43.14 -22.13
CA ALA A 186 -25.18 42.17 -21.67
C ALA A 186 -25.52 41.58 -20.29
N ASP A 187 -25.99 42.40 -19.35
CA ASP A 187 -26.40 41.93 -18.01
C ASP A 187 -27.62 40.99 -18.07
N VAL A 188 -28.56 41.30 -18.98
CA VAL A 188 -29.74 40.45 -19.23
C VAL A 188 -29.32 39.13 -19.89
N LEU A 189 -28.39 39.17 -20.85
CA LEU A 189 -27.79 37.99 -21.47
C LEU A 189 -27.11 37.10 -20.42
N GLU A 190 -26.22 37.67 -19.61
CA GLU A 190 -25.51 36.96 -18.55
C GLU A 190 -26.49 36.28 -17.60
N SER A 191 -27.41 37.05 -17.00
CA SER A 191 -28.36 36.51 -16.01
C SER A 191 -29.32 35.47 -16.59
N THR A 192 -29.69 35.59 -17.87
CA THR A 192 -30.53 34.62 -18.57
C THR A 192 -29.80 33.30 -18.81
N VAL A 193 -28.56 33.37 -19.30
CA VAL A 193 -27.74 32.17 -19.56
C VAL A 193 -27.40 31.45 -18.25
N LEU A 194 -27.02 32.19 -17.19
CA LEU A 194 -26.77 31.60 -15.86
C LEU A 194 -28.01 30.89 -15.31
N PHE A 195 -29.20 31.47 -15.49
CA PHE A 195 -30.46 30.85 -15.10
C PHE A 195 -30.74 29.56 -15.88
N MET A 196 -30.51 29.54 -17.20
CA MET A 196 -30.67 28.33 -18.01
C MET A 196 -29.70 27.22 -17.59
N ILE A 197 -28.45 27.55 -17.28
CA ILE A 197 -27.47 26.59 -16.75
C ILE A 197 -27.93 26.03 -15.40
N HIS A 198 -28.48 26.86 -14.52
CA HIS A 198 -29.03 26.40 -13.25
C HIS A 198 -30.18 25.40 -13.45
N LEU A 199 -31.11 25.69 -14.39
CA LEU A 199 -32.18 24.76 -14.76
C LEU A 199 -31.64 23.43 -15.29
N GLU A 200 -30.61 23.47 -16.12
CA GLU A 200 -29.97 22.26 -16.65
C GLU A 200 -29.34 21.42 -15.53
N ARG A 201 -28.65 22.04 -14.57
CA ARG A 201 -28.09 21.33 -13.39
C ARG A 201 -29.17 20.68 -12.53
N ALA A 202 -30.36 21.27 -12.50
CA ALA A 202 -31.56 20.71 -11.85
C ALA A 202 -32.26 19.61 -12.68
N GLY A 203 -31.79 19.34 -13.91
CA GLY A 203 -32.29 18.26 -14.77
C GLY A 203 -33.33 18.70 -15.81
N HIS A 204 -33.56 20.00 -15.98
CA HIS A 204 -34.44 20.51 -17.03
C HIS A 204 -33.73 20.57 -18.40
N ILE A 205 -34.49 20.39 -19.47
CA ILE A 205 -33.96 20.46 -20.85
C ILE A 205 -33.87 21.93 -21.27
N ILE A 206 -32.74 22.30 -21.87
CA ILE A 206 -32.47 23.64 -22.41
C ILE A 206 -32.00 23.58 -23.86
N GLU A 207 -32.19 24.68 -24.60
CA GLU A 207 -31.70 24.87 -25.97
C GLU A 207 -30.19 25.15 -26.00
N ARG A 208 -29.37 24.10 -25.80
CA ARG A 208 -27.89 24.20 -25.80
C ARG A 208 -27.30 24.92 -27.02
N PRO A 209 -27.75 24.67 -28.27
CA PRO A 209 -27.19 25.35 -29.43
C PRO A 209 -27.38 26.86 -29.33
N LEU A 210 -28.55 27.33 -28.87
CA LEU A 210 -28.87 28.75 -28.79
C LEU A 210 -27.92 29.49 -27.85
N ILE A 211 -27.68 28.93 -26.67
CA ILE A 211 -26.70 29.47 -25.72
C ILE A 211 -25.30 29.44 -26.33
N GLY A 212 -24.92 28.33 -26.98
CA GLY A 212 -23.62 28.19 -27.63
C GLY A 212 -23.32 29.30 -28.64
N HIS A 213 -24.28 29.65 -29.50
CA HIS A 213 -24.08 30.75 -30.47
C HIS A 213 -23.92 32.11 -29.76
N CYS A 214 -24.68 32.37 -28.70
CA CYS A 214 -24.54 33.59 -27.92
C CYS A 214 -23.19 33.66 -27.19
N MET A 215 -22.64 32.52 -26.73
CA MET A 215 -21.30 32.47 -26.13
C MET A 215 -20.21 32.67 -27.17
N GLN A 216 -20.34 32.08 -28.37
CA GLN A 216 -19.44 32.32 -29.50
C GLN A 216 -19.42 33.79 -29.93
N MET A 217 -20.57 34.48 -29.87
CA MET A 217 -20.61 35.95 -30.05
C MET A 217 -19.74 36.66 -29.01
N LEU A 218 -19.86 36.32 -27.72
CA LEU A 218 -19.03 36.92 -26.66
C LEU A 218 -17.53 36.56 -26.80
N GLU A 219 -17.19 35.42 -27.41
CA GLU A 219 -15.81 35.05 -27.72
C GLU A 219 -15.23 35.83 -28.91
N GLY A 220 -16.09 36.24 -29.86
CA GLY A 220 -15.71 37.04 -31.02
C GLY A 220 -15.65 38.55 -30.76
N LEU A 221 -16.02 39.00 -29.55
CA LEU A 221 -16.01 40.39 -29.14
C LEU A 221 -14.95 40.64 -28.06
N TYR A 222 -14.31 41.80 -28.11
CA TYR A 222 -13.20 42.18 -27.22
C TYR A 222 -13.55 43.45 -26.44
N GLU A 223 -12.92 43.69 -25.29
CA GLU A 223 -13.09 44.92 -24.47
C GLU A 223 -12.61 46.18 -25.19
N THR A 224 -11.56 46.01 -26.00
CA THR A 224 -10.86 47.07 -26.72
C THR A 224 -10.80 46.73 -28.20
N VAL A 225 -10.50 47.73 -29.04
CA VAL A 225 -10.31 47.52 -30.49
C VAL A 225 -8.99 46.75 -30.78
N THR A 226 -8.12 46.64 -29.79
CA THR A 226 -6.99 45.69 -29.77
C THR A 226 -7.52 44.31 -29.41
N GLU A 227 -7.54 43.41 -30.40
CA GLU A 227 -8.05 42.02 -30.30
C GLU A 227 -7.11 41.11 -29.48
N GLU A 228 -6.95 41.41 -28.20
CA GLU A 228 -6.15 40.58 -27.29
C GLU A 228 -7.00 39.41 -26.76
N GLU A 229 -6.48 38.19 -26.81
CA GLU A 229 -7.18 36.97 -26.37
C GLU A 229 -7.73 37.04 -24.93
N SER A 230 -7.02 37.69 -24.01
CA SER A 230 -7.45 37.88 -22.62
C SER A 230 -8.56 38.92 -22.44
N SER A 231 -8.79 39.74 -23.46
CA SER A 231 -9.78 40.83 -23.45
C SER A 231 -11.11 40.43 -24.08
N LYS A 232 -11.30 39.14 -24.42
CA LYS A 232 -12.58 38.63 -24.91
C LYS A 232 -13.69 38.90 -23.90
N LEU A 233 -14.82 39.41 -24.38
CA LEU A 233 -15.95 39.80 -23.55
C LEU A 233 -16.51 38.61 -22.76
N TYR A 234 -16.42 37.40 -23.33
CA TYR A 234 -16.72 36.16 -22.63
C TYR A 234 -15.91 35.99 -21.33
N LEU A 235 -14.59 36.24 -21.37
CA LEU A 235 -13.69 36.06 -20.23
C LEU A 235 -13.80 37.18 -19.20
N THR A 236 -14.15 38.40 -19.62
CA THR A 236 -14.20 39.57 -18.73
C THR A 236 -15.57 39.76 -18.07
N THR A 237 -16.65 39.42 -18.77
CA THR A 237 -18.02 39.66 -18.32
C THR A 237 -18.68 38.36 -17.83
N PHE A 238 -18.83 37.37 -18.71
CA PHE A 238 -19.64 36.18 -18.41
C PHE A 238 -18.92 35.14 -17.52
N GLU A 239 -17.68 34.77 -17.84
CA GLU A 239 -16.95 33.69 -17.15
C GLU A 239 -16.82 33.94 -15.63
N PRO A 240 -16.48 35.15 -15.15
CA PRO A 240 -16.40 35.40 -13.70
C PRO A 240 -17.74 35.19 -12.97
N ALA A 241 -18.85 35.61 -13.58
CA ALA A 241 -20.19 35.42 -13.03
C ALA A 241 -20.61 33.93 -13.04
N PHE A 242 -20.28 33.21 -14.11
CA PHE A 242 -20.48 31.77 -14.22
C PHE A 242 -19.69 31.00 -13.15
N LEU A 243 -18.41 31.30 -12.96
CA LEU A 243 -17.59 30.63 -11.96
C LEU A 243 -18.09 30.94 -10.54
N LYS A 244 -18.50 32.18 -10.26
CA LYS A 244 -19.07 32.57 -8.96
C LYS A 244 -20.36 31.80 -8.64
N THR A 245 -21.32 31.79 -9.55
CA THR A 245 -22.59 31.07 -9.36
C THR A 245 -22.39 29.56 -9.26
N SER A 246 -21.43 29.01 -10.03
CA SER A 246 -21.05 27.60 -9.95
C SER A 246 -20.42 27.24 -8.61
N LYS A 247 -19.58 28.14 -8.06
CA LYS A 247 -18.97 27.98 -6.74
C LYS A 247 -20.04 27.87 -5.65
N ASP A 248 -21.00 28.79 -5.66
CA ASP A 248 -22.10 28.78 -4.69
C ASP A 248 -22.97 27.52 -4.83
N PHE A 249 -23.30 27.13 -6.07
CA PHE A 249 -24.07 25.92 -6.36
C PHE A 249 -23.37 24.64 -5.83
N TYR A 250 -22.09 24.44 -6.15
CA TYR A 250 -21.38 23.22 -5.77
C TYR A 250 -21.08 23.14 -4.27
N ARG A 251 -20.90 24.29 -3.61
CA ARG A 251 -20.80 24.36 -2.15
C ARG A 251 -22.11 23.92 -1.48
N ASP A 252 -23.26 24.33 -2.00
CA ASP A 252 -24.56 23.97 -1.44
C ASP A 252 -24.93 22.51 -1.76
N GLU A 253 -24.64 22.06 -2.98
CA GLU A 253 -24.83 20.67 -3.40
C GLU A 253 -23.95 19.70 -2.60
N GLY A 254 -22.67 20.05 -2.36
CA GLY A 254 -21.76 19.23 -1.55
C GLY A 254 -22.29 18.98 -0.13
N ARG A 255 -22.79 20.03 0.54
CA ARG A 255 -23.45 19.91 1.86
C ARG A 255 -24.69 19.03 1.80
N ARG A 256 -25.58 19.27 0.83
CA ARG A 256 -26.81 18.48 0.66
C ARG A 256 -26.53 16.99 0.43
N LEU A 257 -25.50 16.68 -0.36
CA LEU A 257 -25.10 15.30 -0.65
C LEU A 257 -24.57 14.57 0.59
N LEU A 258 -23.87 15.27 1.49
CA LEU A 258 -23.42 14.71 2.76
C LEU A 258 -24.57 14.43 3.73
N GLU A 259 -25.62 15.26 3.73
CA GLU A 259 -26.78 15.09 4.61
C GLU A 259 -27.71 13.95 4.18
N VAL A 260 -27.90 13.78 2.87
CA VAL A 260 -28.94 12.89 2.31
C VAL A 260 -28.38 11.60 1.73
N GLY A 261 -27.12 11.61 1.28
CA GLY A 261 -26.51 10.52 0.51
C GLY A 261 -25.55 9.65 1.31
N ASP A 262 -25.33 8.43 0.81
CA ASP A 262 -24.20 7.60 1.23
C ASP A 262 -22.93 7.96 0.44
N ALA A 263 -21.78 7.45 0.90
CA ALA A 263 -20.49 7.73 0.26
C ALA A 263 -20.44 7.33 -1.23
N ALA A 264 -21.09 6.22 -1.61
CA ALA A 264 -21.14 5.77 -3.00
C ALA A 264 -21.98 6.72 -3.87
N THR A 265 -23.13 7.18 -3.38
CA THR A 265 -23.99 8.15 -4.05
C THR A 265 -23.28 9.48 -4.22
N PHE A 266 -22.57 9.95 -3.18
CA PHE A 266 -21.74 11.14 -3.28
C PHE A 266 -20.72 11.00 -4.42
N CYS A 267 -19.94 9.92 -4.44
CA CYS A 267 -18.91 9.74 -5.45
C CYS A 267 -19.47 9.64 -6.88
N ARG A 268 -20.61 8.93 -7.04
CA ARG A 268 -21.30 8.81 -8.32
C ARG A 268 -21.79 10.17 -8.81
N ILE A 269 -22.45 10.95 -7.96
CA ILE A 269 -22.98 12.27 -8.33
C ILE A 269 -21.83 13.23 -8.63
N ALA A 270 -20.77 13.26 -7.82
CA ALA A 270 -19.60 14.09 -8.10
C ALA A 270 -18.96 13.77 -9.46
N SER A 271 -18.81 12.49 -9.77
CA SER A 271 -18.29 12.04 -11.07
C SER A 271 -19.20 12.43 -12.23
N GLN A 272 -20.53 12.31 -12.03
CA GLN A 272 -21.52 12.74 -13.00
C GLN A 272 -21.46 14.26 -13.23
N ARG A 273 -21.34 15.08 -12.17
CA ARG A 273 -21.23 16.55 -12.30
C ARG A 273 -19.97 16.97 -13.04
N ILE A 274 -18.84 16.29 -12.84
CA ILE A 274 -17.62 16.53 -13.62
C ILE A 274 -17.88 16.27 -15.11
N ALA A 275 -18.51 15.15 -15.45
CA ALA A 275 -18.82 14.82 -16.85
C ALA A 275 -19.82 15.83 -17.46
N GLU A 276 -20.82 16.26 -16.71
CA GLU A 276 -21.79 17.27 -17.15
C GLU A 276 -21.13 18.63 -17.42
N GLU A 277 -20.21 19.09 -16.56
CA GLU A 277 -19.47 20.35 -16.79
C GLU A 277 -18.51 20.24 -17.98
N HIS A 278 -17.85 19.10 -18.17
CA HIS A 278 -17.02 18.83 -19.35
C HIS A 278 -17.85 18.98 -20.65
N GLU A 279 -18.99 18.30 -20.71
CA GLU A 279 -19.89 18.37 -21.86
C GLU A 279 -20.45 19.79 -22.06
N ARG A 280 -20.71 20.54 -20.98
CA ARG A 280 -21.18 21.93 -21.06
C ARG A 280 -20.13 22.86 -21.65
N CYS A 281 -18.87 22.77 -21.21
CA CYS A 281 -17.75 23.52 -21.79
C CYS A 281 -17.56 23.18 -23.26
N ARG A 282 -17.80 21.93 -23.66
CA ARG A 282 -17.61 21.49 -25.05
C ARG A 282 -18.72 21.90 -26.00
N TYR A 283 -19.98 21.86 -25.55
CA TYR A 283 -21.16 21.99 -26.43
C TYR A 283 -21.99 23.26 -26.21
N THR A 284 -21.76 24.02 -25.15
CA THR A 284 -22.64 25.13 -24.75
C THR A 284 -21.87 26.39 -24.35
N LEU A 285 -20.72 26.24 -23.70
CA LEU A 285 -19.85 27.34 -23.27
C LEU A 285 -18.52 27.29 -24.05
N SER A 286 -17.46 27.86 -23.47
CA SER A 286 -16.10 27.83 -23.99
C SER A 286 -15.29 26.68 -23.40
N THR A 287 -14.39 26.10 -24.21
CA THR A 287 -13.35 25.18 -23.73
C THR A 287 -12.27 25.90 -22.92
N MET A 288 -12.15 27.24 -23.04
CA MET A 288 -11.23 28.05 -22.24
C MET A 288 -11.58 28.06 -20.74
N THR A 289 -12.86 27.85 -20.42
CA THR A 289 -13.39 27.83 -19.04
C THR A 289 -13.17 26.51 -18.34
N GLU A 290 -12.93 25.42 -19.08
CA GLU A 290 -12.86 24.05 -18.57
C GLU A 290 -11.87 23.89 -17.39
N PRO A 291 -10.62 24.42 -17.45
CA PRO A 291 -9.70 24.30 -16.34
C PRO A 291 -10.21 24.98 -15.06
N ARG A 292 -10.89 26.13 -15.19
CA ARG A 292 -11.36 26.93 -14.05
C ARG A 292 -12.62 26.36 -13.41
N ILE A 293 -13.55 25.83 -14.21
CA ILE A 293 -14.74 25.16 -13.65
C ILE A 293 -14.39 23.83 -12.97
N PHE A 294 -13.39 23.10 -13.50
CA PHE A 294 -12.88 21.91 -12.82
C PHE A 294 -12.19 22.25 -11.50
N GLU A 295 -11.44 23.36 -11.44
CA GLU A 295 -10.90 23.85 -10.17
C GLU A 295 -12.03 24.16 -9.16
N VAL A 296 -13.13 24.77 -9.61
CA VAL A 296 -14.30 25.03 -8.74
C VAL A 296 -14.92 23.72 -8.22
N LEU A 297 -15.14 22.73 -9.10
CA LEU A 297 -15.64 21.40 -8.72
C LEU A 297 -14.70 20.69 -7.73
N ASP A 298 -13.41 20.66 -8.05
CA ASP A 298 -12.39 20.00 -7.24
C ASP A 298 -12.26 20.68 -5.86
N ASN A 299 -12.41 22.01 -5.78
CA ASN A 299 -12.35 22.75 -4.51
C ASN A 299 -13.64 22.63 -3.69
N GLU A 300 -14.79 23.00 -4.27
CA GLU A 300 -16.03 23.17 -3.53
C GLU A 300 -16.77 21.85 -3.33
N LEU A 301 -16.83 21.00 -4.36
CA LEU A 301 -17.56 19.74 -4.26
C LEU A 301 -16.71 18.63 -3.65
N ILE A 302 -15.43 18.52 -4.02
CA ILE A 302 -14.61 17.37 -3.62
C ILE A 302 -13.74 17.70 -2.40
N ARG A 303 -12.80 18.66 -2.50
CA ARG A 303 -11.77 18.89 -1.48
C ARG A 303 -12.37 19.19 -0.11
N ASN A 304 -13.41 20.02 -0.04
CA ASN A 304 -14.04 20.40 1.23
C ASN A 304 -14.79 19.26 1.92
N HIS A 305 -15.17 18.21 1.19
CA HIS A 305 -16.08 17.18 1.66
C HIS A 305 -15.49 15.75 1.66
N ILE A 306 -14.42 15.50 0.90
CA ILE A 306 -13.86 14.14 0.70
C ILE A 306 -13.39 13.49 2.01
N GLU A 307 -12.89 14.28 2.97
CA GLU A 307 -12.48 13.73 4.27
C GLU A 307 -13.68 13.22 5.07
N GLU A 308 -14.80 13.94 5.05
CA GLU A 308 -16.05 13.51 5.68
C GLU A 308 -16.62 12.27 4.97
N VAL A 309 -16.62 12.25 3.63
CA VAL A 309 -17.07 11.09 2.84
C VAL A 309 -16.29 9.82 3.20
N VAL A 310 -14.98 9.94 3.38
CA VAL A 310 -14.11 8.83 3.80
C VAL A 310 -14.49 8.32 5.20
N GLN A 311 -14.89 9.22 6.10
CA GLN A 311 -15.19 8.95 7.50
C GLN A 311 -16.68 8.66 7.79
N LEU A 312 -17.57 8.79 6.81
CA LEU A 312 -19.02 8.56 6.97
C LEU A 312 -19.31 7.25 7.71
N GLU A 313 -20.07 7.35 8.80
CA GLU A 313 -20.44 6.19 9.60
C GLU A 313 -21.38 5.28 8.82
N GLY A 314 -21.11 3.97 8.84
CA GLY A 314 -21.95 2.97 8.16
C GLY A 314 -21.78 2.88 6.65
N THR A 315 -21.28 3.91 5.95
CA THR A 315 -21.14 3.87 4.47
C THR A 315 -19.77 4.26 3.95
N GLY A 316 -18.91 4.87 4.76
CA GLY A 316 -17.59 5.35 4.37
C GLY A 316 -16.57 4.22 4.10
N VAL A 317 -15.30 4.60 3.95
CA VAL A 317 -14.22 3.68 3.53
C VAL A 317 -14.09 2.47 4.46
N ARG A 318 -14.32 2.66 5.76
CA ARG A 318 -14.33 1.55 6.74
C ARG A 318 -15.31 0.46 6.34
N HIS A 319 -16.57 0.83 6.09
CA HIS A 319 -17.63 -0.11 5.71
C HIS A 319 -17.32 -0.77 4.35
N MET A 320 -16.82 0.01 3.39
CA MET A 320 -16.45 -0.51 2.08
C MET A 320 -15.32 -1.56 2.15
N LEU A 321 -14.33 -1.36 3.02
CA LEU A 321 -13.25 -2.33 3.26
C LEU A 321 -13.77 -3.62 3.91
N ASP A 322 -14.69 -3.50 4.88
CA ASP A 322 -15.26 -4.64 5.61
C ASP A 322 -16.14 -5.52 4.70
N HIS A 323 -16.93 -4.90 3.81
CA HIS A 323 -17.83 -5.58 2.89
C HIS A 323 -17.21 -5.85 1.50
N LYS A 324 -15.93 -5.54 1.32
CA LYS A 324 -15.18 -5.77 0.06
C LYS A 324 -15.80 -5.06 -1.15
N LEU A 325 -16.32 -3.85 -0.95
CA LEU A 325 -16.92 -3.03 -2.00
C LEU A 325 -15.82 -2.34 -2.84
N LEU A 326 -15.26 -3.06 -3.79
CA LEU A 326 -14.10 -2.61 -4.57
C LEU A 326 -14.39 -1.40 -5.48
N ASP A 327 -15.57 -1.34 -6.08
CA ASP A 327 -15.95 -0.23 -6.97
C ASP A 327 -16.13 1.08 -6.19
N GLY A 328 -16.79 1.03 -5.03
CA GLY A 328 -16.91 2.19 -4.15
C GLY A 328 -15.54 2.71 -3.68
N LEU A 329 -14.59 1.81 -3.36
CA LEU A 329 -13.22 2.21 -3.02
C LEU A 329 -12.49 2.84 -4.21
N ARG A 330 -12.75 2.36 -5.44
CA ARG A 330 -12.18 2.93 -6.66
C ARG A 330 -12.71 4.35 -6.92
N ASP A 331 -14.00 4.57 -6.70
CA ASP A 331 -14.64 5.86 -6.90
C ASP A 331 -14.11 6.90 -5.89
N VAL A 332 -14.04 6.52 -4.61
CA VAL A 332 -13.43 7.37 -3.56
C VAL A 332 -11.97 7.68 -3.89
N TYR A 333 -11.19 6.67 -4.33
CA TYR A 333 -9.80 6.87 -4.74
C TYR A 333 -9.67 7.83 -5.92
N THR A 334 -10.52 7.69 -6.94
CA THR A 334 -10.47 8.51 -8.16
C THR A 334 -10.77 9.97 -7.85
N LEU A 335 -11.75 10.26 -6.99
CA LEU A 335 -12.05 11.63 -6.57
C LEU A 335 -10.98 12.21 -5.66
N ASN A 336 -10.47 11.43 -4.69
CA ASN A 336 -9.41 11.91 -3.81
C ASN A 336 -8.11 12.22 -4.57
N ALA A 337 -7.77 11.40 -5.57
CA ALA A 337 -6.59 11.60 -6.41
C ALA A 337 -6.63 12.91 -7.24
N ARG A 338 -7.81 13.50 -7.47
CA ARG A 338 -7.94 14.79 -8.16
C ARG A 338 -7.53 15.96 -7.27
N VAL A 339 -7.81 15.87 -5.98
CA VAL A 339 -7.68 16.99 -5.04
C VAL A 339 -6.44 16.93 -4.16
N ASP A 340 -5.92 15.73 -3.90
CA ASP A 340 -4.75 15.48 -3.06
C ASP A 340 -3.89 14.37 -3.67
N GLU A 341 -2.68 14.73 -4.08
CA GLU A 341 -1.68 13.79 -4.62
C GLU A 341 -1.34 12.67 -3.61
N LYS A 342 -1.27 13.01 -2.32
CA LYS A 342 -0.95 12.07 -1.22
C LYS A 342 -2.16 11.29 -0.72
N LYS A 343 -3.37 11.71 -1.09
CA LYS A 343 -4.65 11.08 -0.73
C LYS A 343 -4.75 10.86 0.79
N GLY A 344 -4.31 11.86 1.57
CA GLY A 344 -3.98 11.72 2.98
C GLY A 344 -5.14 11.18 3.82
N ALA A 345 -6.36 11.65 3.58
CA ALA A 345 -7.56 11.17 4.27
C ALA A 345 -7.83 9.67 4.02
N LEU A 346 -7.79 9.24 2.76
CA LEU A 346 -7.98 7.84 2.37
C LEU A 346 -6.86 6.96 2.94
N THR A 347 -5.61 7.39 2.80
CA THR A 347 -4.44 6.68 3.31
C THR A 347 -4.53 6.46 4.82
N ARG A 348 -4.90 7.50 5.60
CA ARG A 348 -5.13 7.39 7.04
C ARG A 348 -6.25 6.41 7.38
N ALA A 349 -7.38 6.46 6.66
CA ALA A 349 -8.52 5.58 6.91
C ALA A 349 -8.21 4.10 6.62
N VAL A 350 -7.54 3.82 5.50
CA VAL A 350 -7.09 2.46 5.13
C VAL A 350 -6.10 1.94 6.17
N SER A 351 -5.05 2.71 6.50
CA SER A 351 -4.05 2.30 7.48
C SER A 351 -4.65 2.04 8.87
N LYS A 352 -5.54 2.93 9.33
CA LYS A 352 -6.26 2.73 10.60
C LYS A 352 -7.03 1.41 10.59
N ARG A 353 -7.76 1.11 9.51
CA ARG A 353 -8.53 -0.14 9.44
C ARG A 353 -7.66 -1.39 9.34
N VAL A 354 -6.52 -1.34 8.64
CA VAL A 354 -5.54 -2.44 8.61
C VAL A 354 -5.03 -2.74 10.02
N VAL A 355 -4.64 -1.72 10.79
CA VAL A 355 -4.14 -1.88 12.16
C VAL A 355 -5.22 -2.42 13.10
N GLU A 356 -6.47 -1.96 12.97
CA GLU A 356 -7.60 -2.47 13.75
C GLU A 356 -7.86 -3.96 13.47
N LEU A 357 -7.99 -4.36 12.21
CA LEU A 357 -8.20 -5.76 11.82
C LEU A 357 -7.02 -6.64 12.27
N GLY A 358 -5.78 -6.15 12.11
CA GLY A 358 -4.60 -6.84 12.63
C GLY A 358 -4.60 -6.97 14.16
N SER A 359 -5.09 -5.96 14.87
CA SER A 359 -5.25 -5.98 16.34
C SER A 359 -6.33 -6.95 16.79
N GLU A 360 -7.44 -7.07 16.05
CA GLU A 360 -8.49 -8.07 16.28
C GLU A 360 -7.94 -9.51 16.12
N ILE A 361 -7.10 -9.75 15.11
CA ILE A 361 -6.39 -11.02 14.92
C ILE A 361 -5.42 -11.29 16.09
N ASN A 362 -4.66 -10.28 16.51
CA ASN A 362 -3.78 -10.38 17.68
C ASN A 362 -4.55 -10.73 18.96
N ALA A 363 -5.65 -10.04 19.24
CA ALA A 363 -6.50 -10.29 20.40
C ALA A 363 -7.09 -11.71 20.38
N SER A 364 -7.56 -12.15 19.22
CA SER A 364 -8.11 -13.51 19.02
C SER A 364 -7.08 -14.61 19.25
N SER A 365 -5.79 -14.34 19.00
CA SER A 365 -4.69 -15.29 19.28
C SER A 365 -4.33 -15.38 20.77
N ILE A 366 -4.60 -14.33 21.56
CA ILE A 366 -4.31 -14.24 22.99
C ILE A 366 -5.47 -14.80 23.83
N ALA A 367 -6.71 -14.61 23.39
CA ALA A 367 -7.89 -15.15 24.02
C ALA A 367 -7.82 -16.70 24.02
N LEU A 368 -7.53 -17.30 25.18
CA LEU A 368 -7.67 -18.75 25.34
C LEU A 368 -9.12 -19.13 24.98
N PRO A 369 -9.36 -20.15 24.14
CA PRO A 369 -10.69 -20.72 24.03
C PRO A 369 -11.14 -21.16 25.43
N PRO A 370 -12.37 -20.85 25.87
CA PRO A 370 -12.89 -21.44 27.09
C PRO A 370 -12.78 -22.96 26.96
N THR A 371 -12.28 -23.57 28.03
CA THR A 371 -12.24 -25.02 28.21
C THR A 371 -13.64 -25.58 27.98
N GLN A 372 -13.93 -26.03 26.75
CA GLN A 372 -15.04 -26.92 26.52
C GLN A 372 -14.66 -28.26 27.13
N SER A 373 -15.04 -28.40 28.40
CA SER A 373 -15.33 -29.69 29.00
C SER A 373 -16.22 -30.44 28.02
N THR A 374 -15.66 -31.52 27.47
CA THR A 374 -16.42 -32.56 26.78
C THR A 374 -17.58 -32.97 27.67
N THR A 375 -18.80 -32.56 27.32
CA THR A 375 -20.01 -33.19 27.85
C THR A 375 -20.09 -34.58 27.26
N ASP A 376 -19.99 -35.57 28.13
CA ASP A 376 -20.39 -36.95 27.90
C ASP A 376 -21.75 -37.00 27.19
N LYS A 377 -21.80 -37.64 26.01
CA LYS A 377 -22.99 -38.35 25.57
C LYS A 377 -22.57 -39.70 25.00
N ASP A 378 -23.10 -40.70 25.69
CA ASP A 378 -22.89 -42.11 25.55
C ASP A 378 -23.71 -42.70 24.38
N ALA A 379 -23.21 -43.84 23.89
CA ALA A 379 -23.87 -44.93 23.17
C ALA A 379 -24.56 -44.71 21.80
N GLY A 380 -24.01 -45.39 20.78
CA GLY A 380 -24.67 -45.71 19.51
C GLY A 380 -23.74 -46.37 18.49
N SER A 381 -23.72 -47.70 18.47
CA SER A 381 -22.92 -48.62 17.65
C SER A 381 -23.04 -48.45 16.12
N GLU A 382 -21.94 -48.50 15.35
CA GLU A 382 -21.55 -49.68 14.53
C GLU A 382 -20.31 -49.44 13.62
N LYS A 383 -19.52 -50.52 13.54
CA LYS A 383 -18.59 -50.99 12.49
C LYS A 383 -17.27 -50.25 12.18
N LYS A 384 -16.21 -51.01 12.53
CA LYS A 384 -14.78 -50.89 12.22
C LYS A 384 -14.48 -50.85 10.72
N GLU A 385 -13.64 -49.89 10.32
CA GLU A 385 -12.62 -50.11 9.29
C GLU A 385 -11.22 -49.85 9.84
N LYS A 386 -10.30 -50.72 9.44
CA LYS A 386 -8.93 -50.88 9.93
C LYS A 386 -7.96 -49.89 9.26
N GLY A 387 -6.98 -49.41 10.04
CA GLY A 387 -5.63 -49.21 9.52
C GLY A 387 -5.25 -47.83 8.98
N LYS A 388 -5.28 -46.78 9.81
CA LYS A 388 -4.36 -45.64 9.68
C LYS A 388 -3.85 -45.26 11.05
N GLU A 389 -2.53 -45.11 11.18
CA GLU A 389 -1.87 -44.57 12.38
C GLU A 389 -2.58 -43.28 12.78
N ARG A 390 -3.33 -43.29 13.88
CA ARG A 390 -3.90 -42.07 14.45
C ARG A 390 -2.76 -41.22 14.99
N GLU A 391 -2.44 -40.19 14.21
CA GLU A 391 -1.45 -39.16 14.51
C GLU A 391 -1.70 -38.51 15.88
N ARG A 392 -0.61 -38.17 16.58
CA ARG A 392 -0.71 -37.43 17.85
C ARG A 392 -1.29 -36.03 17.58
N PRO A 393 -2.29 -35.56 18.35
CA PRO A 393 -2.87 -34.25 18.15
C PRO A 393 -1.82 -33.15 18.36
N VAL A 394 -1.78 -32.20 17.42
CA VAL A 394 -0.95 -30.99 17.52
C VAL A 394 -1.37 -30.21 18.77
N ASN A 395 -0.40 -29.66 19.48
CA ASN A 395 -0.66 -28.87 20.70
C ASN A 395 -1.54 -27.65 20.37
N GLN A 396 -2.59 -27.40 21.15
CA GLN A 396 -3.59 -26.36 20.89
C GLN A 396 -2.98 -24.96 20.68
N GLN A 397 -1.89 -24.65 21.38
CA GLN A 397 -1.17 -23.38 21.22
C GLN A 397 -0.39 -23.26 19.90
N THR A 398 0.12 -24.38 19.36
CA THR A 398 0.76 -24.41 18.04
C THR A 398 -0.27 -24.22 16.94
N VAL A 399 -1.47 -24.79 17.12
CA VAL A 399 -2.61 -24.56 16.20
C VAL A 399 -3.01 -23.08 16.19
N LEU A 400 -3.05 -22.42 17.36
CA LEU A 400 -3.32 -20.98 17.45
C LEU A 400 -2.24 -20.14 16.76
N ALA A 401 -0.95 -20.50 16.91
CA ALA A 401 0.15 -19.82 16.24
C ALA A 401 0.05 -19.91 14.71
N ILE A 402 -0.28 -21.10 14.19
CA ILE A 402 -0.47 -21.32 12.74
C ILE A 402 -1.68 -20.53 12.25
N LYS A 403 -2.81 -20.59 12.97
CA LYS A 403 -4.01 -19.82 12.64
C LYS A 403 -3.72 -18.32 12.59
N TRP A 404 -2.96 -17.79 13.55
CA TRP A 404 -2.56 -16.38 13.56
C TRP A 404 -1.77 -16.00 12.30
N VAL A 405 -0.82 -16.83 11.87
CA VAL A 405 -0.08 -16.59 10.62
C VAL A 405 -1.01 -16.64 9.40
N ASP A 406 -1.89 -17.65 9.32
CA ASP A 406 -2.82 -17.81 8.20
C ASP A 406 -3.83 -16.65 8.10
N ASP A 407 -4.35 -16.18 9.23
CA ASP A 407 -5.28 -15.04 9.31
C ASP A 407 -4.60 -13.74 8.83
N ILE A 408 -3.31 -13.53 9.16
CA ILE A 408 -2.53 -12.37 8.66
C ILE A 408 -2.27 -12.48 7.16
N LEU A 409 -1.93 -13.67 6.66
CA LEU A 409 -1.74 -13.89 5.22
C LEU A 409 -3.05 -13.68 4.44
N ALA A 410 -4.19 -14.08 5.01
CA ALA A 410 -5.49 -13.80 4.43
C ALA A 410 -5.79 -12.29 4.39
N LEU A 411 -5.50 -11.57 5.47
CA LEU A 411 -5.62 -10.12 5.53
C LEU A 411 -4.72 -9.43 4.50
N LYS A 412 -3.48 -9.88 4.35
CA LYS A 412 -2.53 -9.35 3.34
C LYS A 412 -3.07 -9.51 1.93
N ARG A 413 -3.54 -10.71 1.57
CA ARG A 413 -4.17 -10.98 0.26
C ARG A 413 -5.40 -10.08 0.01
N GLN A 414 -6.22 -9.85 1.03
CA GLN A 414 -7.37 -8.96 0.92
C GLN A 414 -6.94 -7.52 0.57
N PHE A 415 -5.96 -6.97 1.30
CA PHE A 415 -5.49 -5.59 1.06
C PHE A 415 -4.66 -5.45 -0.22
N ASP A 416 -3.93 -6.49 -0.64
CA ASP A 416 -3.25 -6.53 -1.94
C ASP A 416 -4.26 -6.44 -3.09
N ASN A 417 -5.36 -7.20 -3.00
CA ASN A 417 -6.42 -7.14 -4.00
C ASN A 417 -7.11 -5.76 -4.04
N VAL A 418 -7.34 -5.14 -2.88
CA VAL A 418 -7.88 -3.76 -2.82
C VAL A 418 -6.90 -2.78 -3.46
N TRP A 419 -5.61 -2.90 -3.17
CA TRP A 419 -4.57 -2.04 -3.71
C TRP A 419 -4.47 -2.14 -5.25
N GLU A 420 -4.48 -3.37 -5.79
CA GLU A 420 -4.43 -3.61 -7.24
C GLU A 420 -5.73 -3.18 -7.93
N SER A 421 -6.88 -3.61 -7.41
CA SER A 421 -8.18 -3.45 -8.09
C SER A 421 -8.80 -2.07 -7.94
N SER A 422 -8.64 -1.43 -6.77
CA SER A 422 -9.32 -0.17 -6.43
C SER A 422 -8.38 1.04 -6.43
N PHE A 423 -7.11 0.87 -6.06
CA PHE A 423 -6.17 1.99 -5.88
C PHE A 423 -5.15 2.15 -7.01
N LYS A 424 -5.37 1.50 -8.16
CA LYS A 424 -4.51 1.60 -9.37
C LYS A 424 -3.02 1.38 -9.07
N SER A 425 -2.71 0.50 -8.11
CA SER A 425 -1.35 0.19 -7.67
C SER A 425 -0.52 1.41 -7.18
N ASP A 426 -1.19 2.36 -6.51
CA ASP A 426 -0.54 3.54 -5.91
C ASP A 426 0.52 3.12 -4.87
N GLN A 427 1.75 3.60 -5.07
CA GLN A 427 2.92 3.24 -4.23
C GLN A 427 2.88 3.86 -2.83
N ASN A 428 2.30 5.05 -2.67
CA ASN A 428 2.17 5.70 -1.37
C ASN A 428 1.19 4.94 -0.48
N LEU A 429 0.06 4.50 -1.05
CA LEU A 429 -0.91 3.65 -0.36
C LEU A 429 -0.32 2.26 -0.05
N HIS A 430 0.40 1.65 -1.00
CA HIS A 430 1.09 0.37 -0.76
C HIS A 430 2.03 0.46 0.43
N LYS A 431 2.90 1.48 0.45
CA LYS A 431 3.83 1.72 1.56
C LYS A 431 3.09 1.93 2.89
N SER A 432 2.01 2.70 2.89
CA SER A 432 1.20 2.91 4.10
C SER A 432 0.57 1.62 4.62
N ILE A 433 0.10 0.75 3.71
CA ILE A 433 -0.39 -0.59 4.05
C ILE A 433 0.75 -1.43 4.65
N GLU A 434 1.91 -1.49 4.00
CA GLU A 434 3.08 -2.23 4.52
C GLU A 434 3.53 -1.75 5.90
N ASP A 435 3.56 -0.43 6.12
CA ASP A 435 3.88 0.15 7.43
C ASP A 435 2.82 -0.21 8.48
N SER A 436 1.54 -0.28 8.09
CA SER A 436 0.44 -0.73 8.96
C SER A 436 0.58 -2.21 9.34
N PHE A 437 0.97 -3.07 8.39
CA PHE A 437 1.29 -4.48 8.66
C PHE A 437 2.48 -4.61 9.62
N ARG A 438 3.53 -3.80 9.42
CA ARG A 438 4.67 -3.75 10.34
C ARG A 438 4.24 -3.30 11.73
N GLU A 439 3.35 -2.33 11.86
CA GLU A 439 2.88 -1.85 13.16
C GLU A 439 2.18 -2.95 13.97
N PHE A 440 1.08 -3.53 13.46
CA PHE A 440 0.28 -4.47 14.24
C PHE A 440 1.00 -5.82 14.46
N ILE A 441 1.83 -6.29 13.52
CA ILE A 441 2.61 -7.53 13.70
C ILE A 441 3.56 -7.39 14.89
N ASN A 442 4.18 -6.22 15.04
CA ASN A 442 5.10 -5.95 16.14
C ASN A 442 4.41 -5.54 17.45
N MET A 443 3.11 -5.24 17.44
CA MET A 443 2.30 -5.13 18.66
C MET A 443 2.11 -6.50 19.32
N ASN A 444 2.07 -7.59 18.54
CA ASN A 444 2.05 -8.94 19.10
C ASN A 444 3.46 -9.36 19.50
N ALA A 445 3.69 -9.40 20.80
CA ALA A 445 4.98 -9.75 21.34
C ALA A 445 5.35 -11.25 21.16
N ARG A 446 4.42 -12.09 20.68
CA ARG A 446 4.66 -13.51 20.30
C ARG A 446 4.86 -13.72 18.80
N SER A 447 4.84 -12.67 17.98
CA SER A 447 4.94 -12.76 16.51
C SER A 447 6.15 -13.58 16.03
N SER A 448 7.34 -13.31 16.57
CA SER A 448 8.57 -14.05 16.24
C SER A 448 8.49 -15.55 16.58
N GLU A 449 7.88 -15.90 17.71
CA GLU A 449 7.69 -17.30 18.11
C GLU A 449 6.66 -18.00 17.22
N TYR A 450 5.53 -17.35 16.95
CA TYR A 450 4.46 -17.90 16.12
C TYR A 450 4.91 -18.15 14.68
N LEU A 451 5.65 -17.21 14.11
CA LEU A 451 6.24 -17.37 12.79
C LEU A 451 7.23 -18.54 12.75
N SER A 452 8.03 -18.71 13.81
CA SER A 452 8.97 -19.83 13.93
C SER A 452 8.27 -21.19 14.01
N LEU A 453 7.18 -21.27 14.79
CA LEU A 453 6.33 -22.46 14.89
C LEU A 453 5.61 -22.79 13.58
N PHE A 454 5.17 -21.77 12.84
CA PHE A 454 4.58 -21.94 11.51
C PHE A 454 5.56 -22.62 10.55
N PHE A 455 6.81 -22.14 10.48
CA PHE A 455 7.83 -22.82 9.66
C PHE A 455 8.12 -24.22 10.17
N ASP A 456 8.20 -24.41 11.48
CA ASP A 456 8.51 -25.70 12.09
C ASP A 456 7.47 -26.79 11.77
N GLU A 457 6.17 -26.49 11.87
CA GLU A 457 5.12 -27.47 11.55
C GLU A 457 5.01 -27.72 10.04
N ASN A 458 5.16 -26.67 9.22
CA ASN A 458 5.13 -26.81 7.77
C ASN A 458 6.29 -27.66 7.23
N LEU A 459 7.52 -27.46 7.73
CA LEU A 459 8.70 -28.22 7.33
C LEU A 459 8.75 -29.64 7.92
N LYS A 460 7.94 -29.95 8.95
CA LYS A 460 7.78 -31.32 9.48
C LYS A 460 6.72 -32.13 8.75
N LYS A 461 5.60 -31.51 8.42
CA LYS A 461 4.42 -32.20 7.89
C LYS A 461 3.69 -31.42 6.79
N GLY A 462 3.59 -30.10 6.89
CA GLY A 462 2.78 -29.29 5.99
C GLY A 462 3.21 -29.29 4.52
N ILE A 463 4.44 -29.72 4.21
CA ILE A 463 4.92 -29.91 2.83
C ILE A 463 4.69 -31.33 2.28
N LYS A 464 4.23 -32.28 3.08
CA LYS A 464 4.00 -33.66 2.62
C LYS A 464 2.85 -33.71 1.63
N GLY A 465 3.13 -34.17 0.41
CA GLY A 465 2.13 -34.30 -0.65
C GLY A 465 1.86 -33.00 -1.43
N LYS A 466 2.63 -31.93 -1.18
CA LYS A 466 2.60 -30.69 -1.97
C LYS A 466 3.62 -30.74 -3.11
N THR A 467 3.34 -30.02 -4.17
CA THR A 467 4.27 -29.80 -5.29
C THR A 467 5.39 -28.82 -4.88
N GLU A 468 6.52 -28.84 -5.59
CA GLU A 468 7.63 -27.90 -5.31
C GLU A 468 7.20 -26.43 -5.40
N SER A 469 6.31 -26.10 -6.34
CA SER A 469 5.78 -24.73 -6.50
C SER A 469 4.91 -24.31 -5.32
N GLU A 470 4.06 -25.20 -4.79
CA GLU A 470 3.26 -24.92 -3.59
C GLU A 470 4.13 -24.78 -2.34
N VAL A 471 5.21 -25.55 -2.25
CA VAL A 471 6.20 -25.40 -1.18
C VAL A 471 6.88 -24.04 -1.29
N ASP A 472 7.35 -23.65 -2.48
CA ASP A 472 8.00 -22.36 -2.71
C ASP A 472 7.09 -21.18 -2.32
N ALA A 473 5.83 -21.19 -2.76
CA ALA A 473 4.84 -20.18 -2.41
C ALA A 473 4.54 -20.12 -0.89
N LEU A 474 4.53 -21.27 -0.22
CA LEU A 474 4.34 -21.32 1.24
C LEU A 474 5.53 -20.67 1.97
N LEU A 475 6.76 -20.97 1.53
CA LEU A 475 7.95 -20.38 2.10
C LEU A 475 7.98 -18.86 1.88
N ASP A 476 7.62 -18.38 0.69
CA ASP A 476 7.57 -16.95 0.38
C ASP A 476 6.54 -16.19 1.21
N ASN A 477 5.37 -16.79 1.47
CA ASN A 477 4.38 -16.20 2.37
C ASN A 477 4.94 -15.98 3.77
N GLY A 478 5.61 -16.99 4.34
CA GLY A 478 6.23 -16.85 5.67
C GLY A 478 7.37 -15.84 5.68
N ILE A 479 8.18 -15.80 4.62
CA ILE A 479 9.29 -14.86 4.45
C ILE A 479 8.80 -13.42 4.33
N THR A 480 7.67 -13.19 3.63
CA THR A 480 7.02 -11.88 3.55
C THR A 480 6.66 -11.36 4.93
N LEU A 481 6.13 -12.22 5.82
CA LEU A 481 5.85 -11.82 7.20
C LEU A 481 7.12 -11.58 8.02
N LEU A 482 8.19 -12.35 7.79
CA LEU A 482 9.49 -12.13 8.43
C LEU A 482 10.05 -10.73 8.12
N ARG A 483 9.77 -10.19 6.93
CA ARG A 483 10.15 -8.82 6.56
C ARG A 483 9.48 -7.76 7.44
N TYR A 484 8.27 -8.02 7.92
CA TYR A 484 7.55 -7.13 8.84
C TYR A 484 7.98 -7.25 10.29
N VAL A 485 8.72 -8.30 10.68
CA VAL A 485 9.22 -8.48 12.04
C VAL A 485 10.40 -7.52 12.32
N LYS A 486 10.27 -6.76 13.43
CA LYS A 486 11.27 -5.79 13.90
C LYS A 486 12.48 -6.48 14.52
N ASP A 487 12.24 -7.38 15.47
CA ASP A 487 13.28 -8.08 16.24
C ASP A 487 13.58 -9.46 15.62
N LYS A 488 14.40 -9.45 14.56
CA LYS A 488 14.73 -10.65 13.79
C LYS A 488 15.62 -11.62 14.57
N ASP A 489 16.46 -11.11 15.48
CA ASP A 489 17.30 -11.90 16.38
C ASP A 489 16.49 -12.84 17.30
N LEU A 490 15.35 -12.36 17.80
CA LEU A 490 14.44 -13.17 18.61
C LEU A 490 13.84 -14.31 17.76
N PHE A 491 13.46 -14.02 16.51
CA PHE A 491 13.03 -15.05 15.56
C PHE A 491 14.16 -16.05 15.26
N GLU A 492 15.40 -15.60 15.04
CA GLU A 492 16.58 -16.46 14.84
C GLU A 492 16.72 -17.47 15.98
N ASN A 493 16.59 -17.01 17.22
CA ASN A 493 16.72 -17.85 18.40
C ASN A 493 15.67 -18.98 18.43
N TYR A 494 14.38 -18.63 18.23
CA TYR A 494 13.31 -19.62 18.13
C TYR A 494 13.53 -20.57 16.95
N TYR A 495 13.91 -20.05 15.78
CA TYR A 495 14.11 -20.84 14.57
C TYR A 495 15.24 -21.85 14.73
N LYS A 496 16.40 -21.44 15.28
CA LYS A 496 17.51 -22.36 15.58
C LYS A 496 17.11 -23.43 16.60
N LYS A 497 16.34 -23.06 17.62
CA LYS A 497 15.82 -23.99 18.63
C LYS A 497 14.88 -25.04 18.03
N HIS A 498 14.08 -24.69 17.03
CA HIS A 498 13.25 -25.65 16.30
C HIS A 498 14.04 -26.47 15.28
N LEU A 499 14.89 -25.82 14.48
CA LEU A 499 15.73 -26.45 13.47
C LEU A 499 16.68 -27.49 14.08
N SER A 500 17.35 -27.16 15.18
CA SER A 500 18.28 -28.09 15.86
C SER A 500 17.61 -29.42 16.21
N ARG A 501 16.36 -29.37 16.68
CA ARG A 501 15.57 -30.57 16.95
C ARG A 501 15.14 -31.30 15.69
N ARG A 502 14.77 -30.57 14.63
CA ARG A 502 14.41 -31.20 13.34
C ARG A 502 15.58 -31.97 12.74
N LEU A 503 16.78 -31.39 12.78
CA LEU A 503 18.03 -32.02 12.33
C LEU A 503 18.41 -33.21 13.20
N LEU A 504 18.57 -33.02 14.52
CA LEU A 504 19.07 -34.07 15.42
C LEU A 504 18.08 -35.23 15.58
N MET A 505 16.77 -34.96 15.58
CA MET A 505 15.73 -36.00 15.70
C MET A 505 15.26 -36.55 14.36
N LYS A 506 15.90 -36.16 13.24
CA LYS A 506 15.54 -36.54 11.86
C LYS A 506 14.04 -36.41 11.58
N ARG A 507 13.47 -35.24 11.89
CA ARG A 507 12.02 -34.92 11.76
C ARG A 507 11.68 -34.00 10.59
N SER A 508 12.66 -33.50 9.85
CA SER A 508 12.42 -32.71 8.63
C SER A 508 11.74 -33.57 7.56
N ALA A 509 10.77 -33.01 6.85
CA ALA A 509 10.09 -33.70 5.75
C ALA A 509 10.94 -33.75 4.48
N SER A 510 11.74 -32.72 4.21
CA SER A 510 12.69 -32.66 3.09
C SER A 510 13.90 -31.80 3.49
N MET A 511 15.10 -32.30 3.21
CA MET A 511 16.34 -31.55 3.43
C MET A 511 16.52 -30.44 2.40
N ASP A 512 15.99 -30.61 1.19
CA ASP A 512 16.07 -29.60 0.12
C ASP A 512 15.18 -28.40 0.45
N ALA A 513 13.97 -28.65 0.97
CA ALA A 513 13.08 -27.58 1.45
C ALA A 513 13.71 -26.77 2.59
N GLU A 514 14.45 -27.40 3.49
CA GLU A 514 15.16 -26.69 4.56
C GLU A 514 16.31 -25.83 4.00
N ARG A 515 17.05 -26.32 2.99
CA ARG A 515 18.09 -25.53 2.30
C ARG A 515 17.50 -24.35 1.54
N GLN A 516 16.37 -24.55 0.86
CA GLN A 516 15.62 -23.50 0.16
C GLN A 516 15.16 -22.41 1.13
N MET A 517 14.62 -22.80 2.29
CA MET A 517 14.20 -21.86 3.34
C MET A 517 15.36 -20.97 3.82
N ILE A 518 16.55 -21.56 4.03
CA ILE A 518 17.74 -20.81 4.43
C ILE A 518 18.19 -19.85 3.32
N SER A 519 18.14 -20.29 2.06
CA SER A 519 18.45 -19.44 0.91
C SER A 519 17.53 -18.21 0.86
N LYS A 520 16.22 -18.40 1.03
CA LYS A 520 15.25 -17.29 1.08
C LYS A 520 15.50 -16.36 2.28
N MET A 521 15.76 -16.90 3.47
CA MET A 521 16.14 -16.08 4.64
C MET A 521 17.42 -15.27 4.39
N LYS A 522 18.40 -15.85 3.69
CA LYS A 522 19.66 -15.21 3.35
C LYS A 522 19.47 -14.04 2.39
N MET A 523 18.61 -14.20 1.38
CA MET A 523 18.29 -13.13 0.44
C MET A 523 17.60 -11.93 1.12
N GLU A 524 16.71 -12.20 2.08
CA GLU A 524 15.89 -11.16 2.71
C GLU A 524 16.55 -10.49 3.92
N VAL A 525 17.22 -11.27 4.77
CA VAL A 525 17.80 -10.79 6.04
C VAL A 525 19.31 -10.64 5.96
N GLY A 526 19.97 -11.37 5.07
CA GLY A 526 21.41 -11.28 4.80
C GLY A 526 22.25 -12.40 5.40
N ASN A 527 23.50 -12.49 4.93
CA ASN A 527 24.43 -13.59 5.24
C ASN A 527 24.78 -13.72 6.73
N GLN A 528 24.89 -12.61 7.46
CA GLN A 528 25.27 -12.67 8.88
C GLN A 528 24.18 -13.30 9.75
N PHE A 529 22.92 -13.22 9.32
CA PHE A 529 21.79 -13.81 10.01
C PHE A 529 21.78 -15.34 9.84
N THR A 530 21.98 -15.81 8.61
CA THR A 530 21.94 -17.25 8.30
C THR A 530 23.22 -17.99 8.67
N GLN A 531 24.34 -17.31 8.93
CA GLN A 531 25.65 -17.93 9.18
C GLN A 531 25.61 -19.08 10.20
N ARG A 532 24.96 -18.90 11.35
CA ARG A 532 24.86 -19.93 12.39
C ARG A 532 24.00 -21.12 11.94
N ILE A 533 22.90 -20.83 11.26
CA ILE A 533 21.98 -21.83 10.72
C ILE A 533 22.67 -22.67 9.61
N GLU A 534 23.40 -22.02 8.71
CA GLU A 534 24.21 -22.68 7.68
C GLU A 534 25.30 -23.57 8.29
N ALA A 535 25.95 -23.09 9.36
CA ALA A 535 26.94 -23.88 10.09
C ALA A 535 26.33 -25.14 10.73
N MET A 536 25.09 -25.09 11.22
CA MET A 536 24.39 -26.29 11.72
C MET A 536 24.24 -27.36 10.64
N PHE A 537 23.92 -26.98 9.39
CA PHE A 537 23.85 -27.92 8.27
C PHE A 537 25.23 -28.49 7.91
N LYS A 538 26.26 -27.63 7.90
CA LYS A 538 27.63 -28.07 7.66
C LYS A 538 28.09 -29.09 8.71
N ASP A 539 27.78 -28.85 9.97
CA ASP A 539 28.09 -29.78 11.06
C ASP A 539 27.39 -31.14 10.86
N MET A 540 26.14 -31.17 10.36
CA MET A 540 25.44 -32.42 10.05
C MET A 540 26.15 -33.22 8.94
N THR A 541 26.48 -32.58 7.81
CA THR A 541 27.17 -33.25 6.70
C THR A 541 28.56 -33.74 7.12
N VAL A 542 29.34 -32.92 7.83
CA VAL A 542 30.66 -33.33 8.35
C VAL A 542 30.53 -34.49 9.34
N SER A 543 29.46 -34.51 10.14
CA SER A 543 29.20 -35.60 11.08
C SER A 543 28.84 -36.92 10.40
N GLU A 544 28.12 -36.87 9.28
CA GLU A 544 27.82 -38.05 8.46
C GLU A 544 29.11 -38.68 7.90
N ASP A 545 30.00 -37.85 7.32
CA ASP A 545 31.30 -38.29 6.81
C ASP A 545 32.21 -38.84 7.93
N LEU A 546 32.19 -38.18 9.09
CA LEU A 546 32.96 -38.59 10.26
C LEU A 546 32.46 -39.92 10.83
N THR A 547 31.15 -40.12 10.88
CA THR A 547 30.52 -41.36 11.32
C THR A 547 30.88 -42.50 10.37
N ALA A 548 30.78 -42.30 9.05
CA ALA A 548 31.20 -43.29 8.06
C ALA A 548 32.70 -43.64 8.23
N SER A 549 33.55 -42.64 8.39
CA SER A 549 34.99 -42.82 8.62
C SER A 549 35.30 -43.58 9.91
N TYR A 550 34.50 -43.40 10.97
CA TYR A 550 34.64 -44.14 12.22
C TYR A 550 34.21 -45.60 12.06
N LYS A 551 33.08 -45.85 11.38
CA LYS A 551 32.62 -47.22 11.08
C LYS A 551 33.67 -47.99 10.29
N ASP A 552 34.30 -47.37 9.30
CA ASP A 552 35.39 -47.95 8.52
C ASP A 552 36.64 -48.23 9.38
N HIS A 553 37.03 -47.28 10.23
CA HIS A 553 38.17 -47.46 11.14
C HIS A 553 37.96 -48.65 12.08
N ILE A 554 36.76 -48.76 12.66
CA ILE A 554 36.39 -49.87 13.55
C ILE A 554 36.31 -51.19 12.78
N ALA A 555 35.78 -51.20 11.55
CA ALA A 555 35.74 -52.40 10.71
C ALA A 555 37.15 -52.96 10.40
N ARG A 556 38.15 -52.09 10.25
CA ARG A 556 39.55 -52.48 9.96
C ARG A 556 40.36 -52.91 11.18
N SER A 557 40.01 -52.41 12.36
CA SER A 557 40.84 -52.52 13.58
C SER A 557 40.44 -53.65 14.53
N ALA A 558 39.35 -54.38 14.26
CA ALA A 558 38.82 -55.34 15.23
C ALA A 558 38.34 -56.66 14.62
N ASP A 559 38.29 -57.68 15.48
CA ASP A 559 37.98 -59.10 15.21
C ASP A 559 36.60 -59.30 14.53
N PRO A 560 36.49 -60.07 13.44
CA PRO A 560 35.23 -60.30 12.70
C PRO A 560 34.07 -60.90 13.53
N ASP A 561 34.37 -61.65 14.60
CA ASP A 561 33.37 -62.42 15.36
C ASP A 561 32.70 -61.64 16.51
N GLN A 562 33.11 -60.40 16.79
CA GLN A 562 32.55 -59.63 17.90
C GLN A 562 31.24 -58.91 17.49
N LYS A 563 30.12 -59.22 18.16
CA LYS A 563 28.86 -58.47 18.01
C LYS A 563 29.03 -57.06 18.56
N ARG A 564 29.05 -56.05 17.68
CA ARG A 564 29.28 -54.64 18.04
C ARG A 564 27.97 -53.85 18.12
N VAL A 565 27.96 -52.87 19.02
CA VAL A 565 26.91 -51.84 19.06
C VAL A 565 27.21 -50.85 17.94
N ASP A 566 26.23 -50.58 17.08
CA ASP A 566 26.36 -49.55 16.04
C ASP A 566 26.26 -48.16 16.68
N LEU A 567 27.15 -47.26 16.26
CA LEU A 567 27.25 -45.90 16.78
C LEU A 567 27.15 -44.90 15.63
N ASP A 568 26.06 -44.15 15.61
CA ASP A 568 25.92 -42.94 14.79
C ASP A 568 26.21 -41.71 15.64
N ILE A 569 27.04 -40.80 15.13
CA ILE A 569 27.50 -39.64 15.88
C ILE A 569 27.26 -38.33 15.14
N ASN A 570 26.85 -37.32 15.91
CA ASN A 570 26.75 -35.94 15.46
C ASN A 570 27.68 -35.07 16.30
N VAL A 571 28.74 -34.55 15.69
CA VAL A 571 29.68 -33.62 16.34
C VAL A 571 29.29 -32.20 15.99
N LEU A 572 28.96 -31.41 17.01
CA LEU A 572 28.36 -30.09 16.87
C LEU A 572 29.32 -28.99 17.32
N THR A 573 29.42 -27.90 16.57
CA THR A 573 30.26 -26.75 16.91
C THR A 573 29.58 -25.88 17.98
N SER A 574 30.23 -25.68 19.13
CA SER A 574 29.56 -25.15 20.31
C SER A 574 29.00 -23.73 20.23
N THR A 575 29.57 -22.91 19.36
CA THR A 575 29.16 -21.52 19.16
C THR A 575 28.04 -21.36 18.13
N MET A 576 27.69 -22.42 17.40
CA MET A 576 26.74 -22.37 16.28
C MET A 576 25.35 -22.92 16.66
N TRP A 577 25.30 -23.79 17.65
CA TRP A 577 24.06 -24.43 18.12
C TRP A 577 23.50 -23.74 19.37
N PRO A 578 22.18 -23.84 19.63
CA PRO A 578 21.57 -23.22 20.81
C PRO A 578 22.20 -23.68 22.14
N MET A 579 22.64 -22.74 22.99
CA MET A 579 23.32 -23.05 24.25
C MET A 579 22.47 -23.92 25.21
N GLU A 580 21.14 -23.81 25.16
CA GLU A 580 20.21 -24.65 25.92
C GLU A 580 20.41 -26.16 25.64
N ILE A 581 20.92 -26.50 24.45
CA ILE A 581 21.21 -27.86 24.04
C ILE A 581 22.61 -28.28 24.51
N MET A 582 23.50 -27.31 24.72
CA MET A 582 24.94 -27.53 24.88
C MET A 582 25.43 -27.44 26.33
N VAL A 583 24.65 -26.80 27.20
CA VAL A 583 25.09 -26.45 28.55
C VAL A 583 24.17 -27.09 29.58
N ASN A 584 24.73 -27.98 30.41
CA ASN A 584 24.09 -28.52 31.60
C ASN A 584 24.18 -27.48 32.74
N THR A 585 23.53 -26.33 32.60
CA THR A 585 23.51 -25.28 33.62
C THR A 585 22.10 -24.81 33.83
N LYS A 586 21.62 -24.97 35.07
CA LYS A 586 20.37 -24.39 35.56
C LYS A 586 20.71 -23.57 36.80
N ASP A 587 20.20 -22.33 36.87
CA ASP A 587 20.42 -21.41 37.98
C ASP A 587 21.90 -21.13 38.32
N GLY A 588 22.76 -21.07 37.31
CA GLY A 588 24.19 -20.79 37.48
C GLY A 588 25.01 -21.93 38.10
N ARG A 589 24.41 -23.12 38.30
CA ARG A 589 25.11 -24.31 38.81
C ARG A 589 25.41 -25.30 37.68
N VAL A 590 26.67 -25.73 37.59
CA VAL A 590 27.12 -26.78 36.68
C VAL A 590 26.52 -28.11 37.15
N GLN A 591 25.67 -28.72 36.33
CA GLN A 591 25.15 -30.05 36.59
C GLN A 591 26.24 -31.10 36.37
N LEU A 592 26.32 -32.06 37.30
CA LEU A 592 27.22 -33.20 37.18
C LEU A 592 26.86 -34.01 35.94
N PRO A 593 27.86 -34.54 35.20
CA PRO A 593 27.61 -35.35 34.02
C PRO A 593 26.87 -36.64 34.40
N CYS A 594 25.95 -37.05 33.50
CA CYS A 594 25.26 -38.33 33.58
C CYS A 594 26.29 -39.48 33.59
N ILE A 595 26.01 -40.52 34.38
CA ILE A 595 26.82 -41.73 34.42
C ILE A 595 26.33 -42.65 33.30
N PHE A 596 27.22 -42.98 32.35
CA PHE A 596 26.94 -43.94 31.29
C PHE A 596 27.22 -45.38 31.75
N PRO A 597 26.45 -46.37 31.29
CA PRO A 597 26.78 -47.78 31.45
C PRO A 597 28.14 -48.11 30.85
N ARG A 598 28.80 -49.16 31.36
CA ARG A 598 30.18 -49.54 30.98
C ARG A 598 30.32 -49.74 29.47
N GLU A 599 29.35 -50.41 28.86
CA GLU A 599 29.32 -50.70 27.43
C GLU A 599 29.31 -49.43 26.60
N ILE A 600 28.55 -48.42 27.04
CA ILE A 600 28.44 -47.11 26.37
C ILE A 600 29.69 -46.26 26.61
N GLU A 601 30.27 -46.32 27.81
CA GLU A 601 31.50 -45.59 28.14
C GLU A 601 32.69 -46.12 27.31
N HIS A 602 32.77 -47.42 27.04
CA HIS A 602 33.79 -47.97 26.14
C HIS A 602 33.64 -47.46 24.69
N LEU A 603 32.41 -47.43 24.17
CA LEU A 603 32.11 -46.86 22.84
C LEU A 603 32.49 -45.39 22.76
N LYS A 604 32.14 -44.63 23.80
CA LYS A 604 32.46 -43.21 23.94
C LYS A 604 33.97 -42.97 23.91
N GLN A 605 34.74 -43.69 24.71
CA GLN A 605 36.21 -43.57 24.76
C GLN A 605 36.88 -43.96 23.44
N SER A 606 36.39 -45.03 22.79
CA SER A 606 36.86 -45.47 21.47
C SER A 606 36.69 -44.36 20.43
N PHE A 607 35.52 -43.72 20.40
CA PHE A 607 35.28 -42.61 19.49
C PHE A 607 36.11 -41.36 19.83
N GLU A 608 36.20 -41.00 21.12
CA GLU A 608 37.00 -39.84 21.56
C GLU A 608 38.46 -39.97 21.13
N LYS A 609 39.05 -41.16 21.28
CA LYS A 609 40.41 -41.43 20.82
C LYS A 609 40.54 -41.23 19.30
N PHE A 610 39.67 -41.85 18.52
CA PHE A 610 39.65 -41.69 17.06
C PHE A 610 39.50 -40.22 16.62
N TYR A 611 38.65 -39.46 17.30
CA TYR A 611 38.41 -38.06 16.98
C TYR A 611 39.62 -37.19 17.32
N LEU A 612 40.21 -37.36 18.50
CA LEU A 612 41.33 -36.55 18.98
C LEU A 612 42.64 -36.86 18.24
N ASP A 613 42.81 -38.10 17.77
CA ASP A 613 43.94 -38.47 16.89
C ASP A 613 43.89 -37.71 15.56
N LYS A 614 42.70 -37.41 15.04
CA LYS A 614 42.50 -36.63 13.80
C LYS A 614 42.39 -35.12 14.04
N HIS A 615 41.93 -34.70 15.22
CA HIS A 615 41.64 -33.30 15.54
C HIS A 615 42.29 -32.89 16.86
N SER A 616 43.59 -32.58 16.79
CA SER A 616 44.35 -32.09 17.94
C SER A 616 43.85 -30.73 18.43
N GLY A 617 43.92 -30.51 19.75
CA GLY A 617 43.53 -29.25 20.39
C GLY A 617 42.02 -29.05 20.58
N ARG A 618 41.18 -30.05 20.27
CA ARG A 618 39.72 -30.00 20.52
C ARG A 618 39.35 -30.73 21.81
N LYS A 619 38.22 -30.34 22.40
CA LYS A 619 37.61 -31.03 23.55
C LYS A 619 36.17 -31.39 23.21
N LEU A 620 35.82 -32.65 23.42
CA LEU A 620 34.45 -33.14 23.23
C LEU A 620 33.65 -33.02 24.54
N SER A 621 32.36 -32.72 24.40
CA SER A 621 31.38 -32.74 25.49
C SER A 621 30.16 -33.50 25.02
N TRP A 622 29.83 -34.59 25.72
CA TRP A 622 28.75 -35.49 25.31
C TRP A 622 27.42 -35.06 25.88
N GLN A 623 26.39 -35.02 25.04
CA GLN A 623 25.06 -34.60 25.44
C GLN A 623 24.06 -35.77 25.43
N ALA A 624 23.84 -36.38 26.60
CA ALA A 624 22.93 -37.53 26.75
C ALA A 624 21.45 -37.18 26.53
N SER A 625 21.05 -35.91 26.71
CA SER A 625 19.65 -35.51 26.58
C SER A 625 19.12 -35.57 25.14
N MET A 626 20.00 -35.52 24.12
CA MET A 626 19.64 -35.39 22.71
C MET A 626 19.84 -36.68 21.90
N GLY A 627 20.32 -37.75 22.53
CA GLY A 627 20.55 -39.03 21.87
C GLY A 627 19.32 -39.95 21.88
N THR A 628 19.37 -40.94 20.98
CA THR A 628 18.41 -42.05 20.91
C THR A 628 19.16 -43.36 20.78
N ALA A 629 18.55 -44.45 21.24
CA ALA A 629 19.12 -45.78 21.15
C ALA A 629 18.05 -46.80 20.78
N ASP A 630 18.44 -47.80 19.98
CA ASP A 630 17.65 -48.99 19.73
C ASP A 630 18.18 -50.13 20.59
N ILE A 631 17.32 -50.65 21.48
CA ILE A 631 17.67 -51.74 22.39
C ILE A 631 16.79 -52.95 22.14
N ARG A 632 17.36 -54.14 22.31
CA ARG A 632 16.60 -55.40 22.28
C ARG A 632 16.27 -55.80 23.71
N ALA A 633 14.99 -55.73 24.06
CA ALA A 633 14.50 -56.14 25.37
C ALA A 633 13.89 -57.55 25.30
N THR A 634 14.24 -58.40 26.26
CA THR A 634 13.73 -59.77 26.40
C THR A 634 12.87 -59.84 27.66
N PHE A 635 11.65 -60.34 27.52
CA PHE A 635 10.67 -60.45 28.60
C PHE A 635 10.34 -61.93 28.82
N GLN A 636 10.52 -62.40 30.05
CA GLN A 636 10.13 -63.75 30.45
C GLN A 636 8.75 -63.68 31.11
N ARG A 637 7.72 -64.09 30.37
CA ARG A 637 6.35 -63.98 30.87
C ARG A 637 6.06 -65.01 31.95
N SER A 638 5.09 -64.68 32.81
CA SER A 638 4.50 -65.59 33.81
C SER A 638 3.99 -66.92 33.24
N ASN A 639 3.69 -66.98 31.94
CA ASN A 639 3.30 -68.22 31.23
C ASN A 639 4.48 -69.01 30.63
N GLY A 640 5.72 -68.67 30.98
CA GLY A 640 6.95 -69.31 30.50
C GLY A 640 7.38 -68.92 29.07
N LYS A 641 6.62 -68.08 28.35
CA LYS A 641 7.00 -67.64 27.00
C LYS A 641 8.00 -66.49 27.06
N THR A 642 9.10 -66.65 26.32
CA THR A 642 10.07 -65.58 26.11
C THR A 642 9.65 -64.73 24.91
N GLN A 643 9.39 -63.44 25.13
CA GLN A 643 9.06 -62.48 24.07
C GLN A 643 10.19 -61.46 23.92
N ARG A 644 10.55 -61.14 22.68
CA ARG A 644 11.56 -60.11 22.37
C ARG A 644 10.90 -58.92 21.67
N TYR A 645 11.31 -57.72 22.07
CA TYR A 645 10.91 -56.46 21.45
C TYR A 645 12.16 -55.62 21.15
N GLU A 646 12.09 -54.83 20.08
CA GLU A 646 13.09 -53.81 19.77
C GLU A 646 12.50 -52.45 20.19
N LEU A 647 13.14 -51.80 21.16
CA LEU A 647 12.67 -50.54 21.74
C LEU A 647 13.54 -49.40 21.21
N ASN A 648 12.92 -48.42 20.54
CA ASN A 648 13.56 -47.15 20.25
C ASN A 648 13.30 -46.19 21.43
N VAL A 649 14.35 -45.84 22.17
CA VAL A 649 14.30 -45.09 23.43
C VAL A 649 15.22 -43.87 23.38
N SER A 650 15.04 -42.90 24.29
CA SER A 650 16.05 -41.86 24.52
C SER A 650 17.31 -42.46 25.16
N THR A 651 18.45 -41.78 25.05
CA THR A 651 19.67 -42.22 25.76
C THR A 651 19.46 -42.30 27.28
N TYR A 652 18.72 -41.37 27.88
CA TYR A 652 18.38 -41.48 29.31
C TYR A 652 17.52 -42.71 29.63
N ALA A 653 16.55 -43.04 28.78
CA ALA A 653 15.75 -44.24 28.97
C ALA A 653 16.57 -45.53 28.79
N LEU A 654 17.53 -45.56 27.85
CA LEU A 654 18.54 -46.63 27.77
C LEU A 654 19.28 -46.78 29.09
N ILE A 655 19.84 -45.68 29.62
CA ILE A 655 20.64 -45.69 30.85
C ILE A 655 19.81 -46.22 32.03
N ILE A 656 18.54 -45.80 32.14
CA ILE A 656 17.62 -46.28 33.19
C ILE A 656 17.33 -47.78 33.02
N LEU A 657 17.03 -48.24 31.80
CA LEU A 657 16.65 -49.64 31.56
C LEU A 657 17.80 -50.61 31.79
N VAL A 658 19.04 -50.23 31.47
CA VAL A 658 20.22 -51.09 31.68
C VAL A 658 20.45 -51.38 33.17
N LEU A 659 20.06 -50.48 34.09
CA LEU A 659 20.17 -50.73 35.53
C LEU A 659 19.39 -51.97 35.98
N PHE A 660 18.30 -52.30 35.30
CA PHE A 660 17.44 -53.43 35.66
C PHE A 660 18.02 -54.78 35.23
N ASN A 661 19.11 -54.81 34.45
CA ASN A 661 19.80 -56.07 34.12
C ASN A 661 20.54 -56.66 35.35
N ASP A 662 20.96 -55.81 36.29
CA ASP A 662 21.66 -56.21 37.51
C ASP A 662 20.72 -56.39 38.72
N VAL A 663 19.41 -56.22 38.51
CA VAL A 663 18.38 -56.33 39.54
C VAL A 663 17.73 -57.71 39.45
N PRO A 664 17.72 -58.53 40.52
CA PRO A 664 17.03 -59.82 40.53
C PRO A 664 15.54 -59.71 40.20
N ASP A 665 14.97 -60.79 39.66
CA ASP A 665 13.56 -60.86 39.34
C ASP A 665 12.68 -60.58 40.57
N GLY A 666 11.78 -59.60 40.45
CA GLY A 666 10.85 -59.20 41.52
C GLY A 666 11.38 -58.12 42.45
N GLU A 667 12.66 -57.73 42.36
CA GLU A 667 13.19 -56.59 43.09
C GLU A 667 12.90 -55.25 42.39
N SER A 668 13.00 -54.16 43.15
CA SER A 668 12.69 -52.81 42.69
C SER A 668 13.85 -51.85 42.92
N LEU A 669 13.94 -50.83 42.08
CA LEU A 669 14.73 -49.64 42.36
C LEU A 669 13.81 -48.48 42.74
N THR A 670 14.18 -47.75 43.79
CA THR A 670 13.53 -46.48 44.16
C THR A 670 13.95 -45.36 43.21
N TYR A 671 13.14 -44.30 43.12
CA TYR A 671 13.51 -43.10 42.36
C TYR A 671 14.88 -42.55 42.78
N ALA A 672 15.14 -42.46 44.09
CA ALA A 672 16.39 -41.93 44.64
C ALA A 672 17.61 -42.79 44.25
N GLU A 673 17.47 -44.12 44.23
CA GLU A 673 18.54 -45.02 43.76
C GLU A 673 18.83 -44.86 42.28
N ILE A 674 17.78 -44.75 41.44
CA ILE A 674 17.95 -44.51 40.00
C ILE A 674 18.64 -43.16 39.78
N GLN A 675 18.22 -42.11 40.49
CA GLN A 675 18.85 -40.79 40.40
C GLN A 675 20.32 -40.83 40.83
N ALA A 676 20.64 -41.49 41.96
CA ALA A 676 22.00 -41.58 42.46
C ALA A 676 22.94 -42.36 41.52
N ARG A 677 22.45 -43.45 40.93
CA ARG A 677 23.24 -44.30 40.01
C ARG A 677 23.43 -43.68 38.63
N THR A 678 22.47 -42.88 38.15
CA THR A 678 22.52 -42.30 36.79
C THR A 678 22.96 -40.84 36.76
N ARG A 679 22.74 -40.09 37.85
CA ARG A 679 22.88 -38.63 37.93
C ARG A 679 22.07 -37.87 36.88
N ILE A 680 20.96 -38.44 36.41
CA ILE A 680 20.01 -37.73 35.55
C ILE A 680 19.27 -36.68 36.38
N THR A 681 19.04 -35.52 35.79
CA THR A 681 18.33 -34.41 36.45
C THR A 681 16.91 -34.82 36.84
N ASP A 682 16.37 -34.29 37.94
CA ASP A 682 15.03 -34.70 38.41
C ASP A 682 13.96 -34.52 37.33
N HIS A 683 14.04 -33.40 36.61
CA HIS A 683 13.12 -33.05 35.53
C HIS A 683 13.14 -34.08 34.40
N ASP A 684 14.32 -34.46 33.92
CA ASP A 684 14.44 -35.41 32.82
C ASP A 684 14.17 -36.84 33.28
N LEU A 685 14.60 -37.19 34.49
CA LEU A 685 14.37 -38.51 35.09
C LEU A 685 12.88 -38.78 35.26
N ILE A 686 12.13 -37.84 35.83
CA ILE A 686 10.66 -37.93 35.98
C ILE A 686 10.00 -38.20 34.63
N ARG A 687 10.35 -37.44 33.59
CA ARG A 687 9.75 -37.56 32.25
C ARG A 687 10.06 -38.91 31.59
N ASN A 688 11.28 -39.40 31.72
CA ASN A 688 11.67 -40.70 31.18
C ASN A 688 10.97 -41.83 31.95
N LEU A 689 10.90 -41.76 33.28
CA LEU A 689 10.17 -42.75 34.10
C LEU A 689 8.67 -42.74 33.84
N GLN A 690 8.06 -41.58 33.57
CA GLN A 690 6.65 -41.51 33.13
C GLN A 690 6.44 -42.28 31.82
N SER A 691 7.36 -42.18 30.86
CA SER A 691 7.29 -42.92 29.58
C SER A 691 7.42 -44.42 29.77
N LEU A 692 8.34 -44.82 30.65
CA LEU A 692 8.70 -46.22 30.85
C LEU A 692 7.73 -46.95 31.77
N ALA A 693 7.12 -46.27 32.75
CA ALA A 693 6.37 -46.91 33.82
C ALA A 693 4.89 -46.53 33.93
N VAL A 694 4.52 -45.32 33.50
CA VAL A 694 3.15 -44.82 33.68
C VAL A 694 2.32 -45.03 32.41
N ALA A 695 2.88 -44.65 31.26
CA ALA A 695 2.20 -44.69 29.96
C ALA A 695 1.72 -46.11 29.59
N PRO A 696 0.39 -46.34 29.42
CA PRO A 696 -0.16 -47.69 29.27
C PRO A 696 0.41 -48.51 28.10
N LYS A 697 0.74 -47.84 26.98
CA LYS A 697 1.23 -48.50 25.75
C LYS A 697 2.74 -48.82 25.78
N THR A 698 3.48 -48.21 26.70
CA THR A 698 4.96 -48.29 26.75
C THR A 698 5.44 -48.63 28.15
N ARG A 699 4.61 -49.32 28.95
CA ARG A 699 4.87 -49.69 30.33
C ARG A 699 5.87 -50.84 30.42
N VAL A 700 7.14 -50.57 30.11
CA VAL A 700 8.24 -51.53 30.22
C VAL A 700 8.67 -51.73 31.67
N LEU A 701 8.40 -50.75 32.53
CA LEU A 701 8.57 -50.82 33.97
C LEU A 701 7.20 -50.77 34.66
N LYS A 702 7.03 -51.39 35.84
CA LYS A 702 5.87 -51.19 36.71
C LYS A 702 6.25 -50.18 37.79
N LYS A 703 5.33 -49.29 38.14
CA LYS A 703 5.51 -48.31 39.23
C LYS A 703 4.58 -48.64 40.39
N GLU A 704 5.10 -48.53 41.62
CA GLU A 704 4.35 -48.66 42.86
C GLU A 704 4.64 -47.48 43.82
N PRO A 705 3.62 -46.80 44.36
CA PRO A 705 2.19 -46.92 44.03
C PRO A 705 1.89 -46.35 42.64
N MET A 706 0.88 -46.89 41.95
CA MET A 706 0.56 -46.46 40.59
C MET A 706 -0.16 -45.10 40.56
N SER A 707 0.42 -44.11 39.88
CA SER A 707 -0.16 -42.78 39.69
C SER A 707 0.41 -42.08 38.44
N LYS A 708 -0.19 -40.95 38.03
CA LYS A 708 0.27 -40.16 36.87
C LYS A 708 1.62 -39.47 37.12
N ASP A 709 1.89 -39.06 38.35
CA ASP A 709 3.06 -38.26 38.72
C ASP A 709 4.14 -39.13 39.35
N VAL A 710 5.39 -38.99 38.94
CA VAL A 710 6.53 -39.70 39.57
C VAL A 710 7.01 -38.91 40.77
N LYS A 711 7.01 -39.54 41.94
CA LYS A 711 7.47 -38.98 43.21
C LYS A 711 8.80 -39.60 43.65
N PRO A 712 9.59 -38.91 44.49
CA PRO A 712 10.86 -39.45 45.00
C PRO A 712 10.75 -40.74 45.82
N THR A 713 9.57 -41.06 46.34
CA THR A 713 9.30 -42.27 47.13
C THR A 713 8.85 -43.47 46.28
N ASP A 714 8.66 -43.29 44.97
CA ASP A 714 8.11 -44.33 44.10
C ASP A 714 9.14 -45.43 43.83
N ARG A 715 8.66 -46.67 43.69
CA ARG A 715 9.44 -47.86 43.37
C ARG A 715 9.13 -48.33 41.96
N PHE A 716 10.16 -48.77 41.24
CA PHE A 716 10.09 -49.22 39.86
C PHE A 716 10.58 -50.65 39.74
N PHE A 717 9.82 -51.48 39.02
CA PHE A 717 10.10 -52.90 38.77
C PHE A 717 10.17 -53.17 37.27
N PHE A 718 10.92 -54.19 36.85
CA PHE A 718 10.87 -54.65 35.46
C PHE A 718 9.50 -55.30 35.14
N ASN A 719 8.85 -54.91 34.04
CA ASN A 719 7.54 -55.45 33.66
C ASN A 719 7.66 -56.68 32.76
N ASN A 720 7.83 -57.86 33.36
CA ASN A 720 7.85 -59.14 32.63
C ASN A 720 6.56 -59.45 31.84
N ASP A 721 5.42 -58.84 32.21
CA ASP A 721 4.14 -59.01 31.52
C ASP A 721 3.90 -58.00 30.39
N PHE A 722 4.92 -57.22 29.99
CA PHE A 722 4.78 -56.24 28.93
C PHE A 722 4.35 -56.87 27.59
N GLN A 723 3.39 -56.22 26.93
CA GLN A 723 2.88 -56.62 25.63
C GLN A 723 2.66 -55.40 24.73
N SER A 724 3.16 -55.52 23.50
CA SER A 724 2.89 -54.62 22.40
C SER A 724 2.34 -55.38 21.19
N GLN A 725 1.50 -54.71 20.40
CA GLN A 725 1.04 -55.21 19.09
C GLN A 725 2.16 -55.22 18.05
N PHE A 726 3.18 -54.40 18.24
CA PHE A 726 4.31 -54.25 17.31
C PHE A 726 5.59 -54.80 17.93
N MET A 727 6.41 -55.46 17.11
CA MET A 727 7.74 -55.96 17.50
C MET A 727 8.73 -54.82 17.75
N LYS A 728 8.65 -53.75 16.95
CA LYS A 728 9.37 -52.49 17.16
C LYS A 728 8.47 -51.52 17.90
N VAL A 729 8.91 -51.06 19.08
CA VAL A 729 8.15 -50.14 19.93
C VAL A 729 8.94 -48.86 20.12
N ARG A 730 8.36 -47.73 19.71
CA ARG A 730 8.98 -46.43 19.93
C ARG A 730 8.50 -45.81 21.23
N ILE A 731 9.38 -45.72 22.20
CA ILE A 731 9.12 -45.12 23.50
C ILE A 731 9.68 -43.70 23.48
N GLY A 732 8.85 -42.76 23.01
CA GLY A 732 9.18 -41.35 23.13
C GLY A 732 9.08 -40.89 24.57
N VAL A 733 10.01 -40.02 24.99
CA VAL A 733 9.92 -39.31 26.29
C VAL A 733 8.58 -38.57 26.36
N VAL A 734 7.88 -38.67 27.50
CA VAL A 734 6.61 -37.98 27.73
C VAL A 734 6.89 -36.52 27.49
N SER A 735 6.30 -36.02 26.42
CA SER A 735 6.62 -34.71 25.88
C SER A 735 5.94 -33.69 26.76
N GLY A 736 6.61 -33.27 27.84
CA GLY A 736 6.34 -32.00 28.48
C GLY A 736 6.73 -30.88 27.51
N GLY A 737 5.84 -30.59 26.54
CA GLY A 737 5.77 -29.33 25.81
C GLY A 737 7.05 -28.76 25.20
N ALA A 738 7.98 -29.57 24.65
CA ALA A 738 9.23 -29.00 24.11
C ALA A 738 9.04 -28.14 22.84
N ASN A 739 7.93 -28.34 22.12
CA ASN A 739 7.44 -27.44 21.05
C ASN A 739 6.16 -26.71 21.49
N LYS A 740 5.97 -26.53 22.79
CA LYS A 740 4.89 -25.72 23.33
C LYS A 740 5.34 -24.27 23.28
N VAL A 741 4.41 -23.40 22.94
CA VAL A 741 4.57 -21.96 23.08
C VAL A 741 5.08 -21.68 24.50
N GLU A 742 6.17 -20.93 24.62
CA GLU A 742 6.79 -20.61 25.89
C GLU A 742 5.75 -19.98 26.83
N ASN A 743 5.72 -20.43 28.08
CA ASN A 743 4.88 -19.76 29.06
C ASN A 743 5.44 -18.37 29.38
N GLN A 744 4.64 -17.51 30.00
CA GLN A 744 5.04 -16.11 30.25
C GLN A 744 6.38 -15.99 31.00
N ASP A 745 6.66 -16.86 31.97
CA ASP A 745 7.93 -16.83 32.70
C ASP A 745 9.12 -17.31 31.87
N GLN A 746 8.93 -18.37 31.08
CA GLN A 746 9.97 -18.89 30.17
C GLN A 746 10.34 -17.84 29.14
N ARG A 747 9.34 -17.15 28.59
CA ARG A 747 9.55 -16.09 27.62
C ARG A 747 10.29 -14.90 28.23
N LYS A 748 9.95 -14.47 29.44
CA LYS A 748 10.71 -13.42 30.16
C LYS A 748 12.17 -13.80 30.34
N GLU A 749 12.45 -15.08 30.61
CA GLU A 749 13.82 -15.58 30.71
C GLU A 749 14.53 -15.54 29.35
N THR A 750 13.85 -15.98 28.27
CA THR A 750 14.36 -15.91 26.89
C THR A 750 14.67 -14.46 26.49
N GLU A 751 13.76 -13.52 26.76
CA GLU A 751 13.94 -12.08 26.50
C GLU A 751 15.09 -11.49 27.31
N LYS A 752 15.24 -11.88 28.57
CA LYS A 752 16.36 -11.44 29.40
C LYS A 752 17.70 -11.89 28.80
N LYS A 753 17.82 -13.18 28.44
CA LYS A 753 19.02 -13.71 27.77
C LYS A 753 19.31 -12.98 26.47
N MET A 754 18.27 -12.69 25.67
CA MET A 754 18.42 -11.95 24.43
C MET A 754 18.88 -10.52 24.65
N ASN A 755 18.34 -9.83 25.66
CA ASN A 755 18.81 -8.50 26.04
C ASN A 755 20.27 -8.53 26.50
N ASP A 756 20.71 -9.55 27.22
CA ASP A 756 22.13 -9.68 27.60
C ASP A 756 23.04 -9.84 26.36
N GLU A 757 22.64 -10.67 25.37
CA GLU A 757 23.36 -10.84 24.09
C GLU A 757 23.36 -9.56 23.22
N ARG A 758 22.23 -8.84 23.20
CA ARG A 758 22.13 -7.52 22.55
C ARG A 758 23.12 -6.54 23.18
N GLY A 759 23.34 -6.63 24.49
CA GLY A 759 24.28 -5.78 25.22
C GLY A 759 25.71 -5.94 24.74
N GLY A 760 26.18 -7.17 24.61
CA GLY A 760 27.50 -7.46 24.03
C GLY A 760 27.62 -7.03 22.56
N SER A 761 26.53 -7.17 21.78
CA SER A 761 26.50 -6.72 20.39
C SER A 761 26.58 -5.20 20.25
N ILE A 762 25.91 -4.46 21.15
CA ILE A 762 25.97 -3.00 21.24
C ILE A 762 27.38 -2.55 21.61
N GLU A 763 27.99 -3.14 22.64
CA GLU A 763 29.38 -2.81 23.02
C GLU A 763 30.35 -3.02 21.85
N ALA A 764 30.24 -4.16 21.17
CA ALA A 764 31.09 -4.47 20.02
C ALA A 764 30.88 -3.50 18.83
N ALA A 765 29.64 -3.01 18.63
CA ALA A 765 29.34 -2.00 17.62
C ALA A 765 29.96 -0.64 17.99
N ILE A 766 29.75 -0.17 19.23
CA ILE A 766 30.32 1.07 19.75
C ILE A 766 31.84 1.07 19.60
N VAL A 767 32.52 0.02 20.08
CA VAL A 767 33.98 -0.09 20.01
C VAL A 767 34.46 -0.07 18.56
N ARG A 768 33.76 -0.75 17.64
CA ARG A 768 34.14 -0.76 16.21
C ARG A 768 34.02 0.61 15.57
N ILE A 769 32.92 1.31 15.82
CA ILE A 769 32.68 2.68 15.33
C ILE A 769 33.75 3.63 15.89
N MET A 770 33.93 3.62 17.21
CA MET A 770 34.88 4.51 17.88
C MET A 770 36.34 4.22 17.51
N LYS A 771 36.70 2.95 17.30
CA LYS A 771 38.03 2.58 16.79
C LYS A 771 38.31 3.15 15.41
N GLN A 772 37.29 3.24 14.54
CA GLN A 772 37.41 3.79 13.19
C GLN A 772 37.38 5.33 13.19
N ARG A 773 36.45 5.94 13.93
CA ARG A 773 36.23 7.39 13.96
C ARG A 773 37.19 8.15 14.86
N LYS A 774 37.75 7.48 15.89
CA LYS A 774 38.62 8.01 16.95
C LYS A 774 37.99 9.06 17.86
N LYS A 775 37.22 10.00 17.32
CA LYS A 775 36.42 10.99 18.04
C LYS A 775 35.04 11.08 17.41
N LEU A 776 33.98 11.07 18.22
CA LEU A 776 32.62 11.19 17.72
C LEU A 776 31.68 11.80 18.77
N GLY A 777 30.85 12.76 18.35
CA GLY A 777 29.81 13.34 19.18
C GLY A 777 28.73 12.32 19.55
N HIS A 778 28.11 12.48 20.73
CA HIS A 778 27.12 11.55 21.28
C HIS A 778 25.99 11.25 20.29
N LEU A 779 25.40 12.28 19.68
CA LEU A 779 24.28 12.12 18.76
C LEU A 779 24.70 11.40 17.47
N GLY A 780 25.93 11.63 16.99
CA GLY A 780 26.53 10.91 15.87
C GLY A 780 26.78 9.43 16.19
N LEU A 781 27.37 9.14 17.35
CA LEU A 781 27.62 7.78 17.80
C LEU A 781 26.32 7.00 17.97
N MET A 782 25.31 7.60 18.60
CA MET A 782 24.00 7.01 18.77
C MET A 782 23.38 6.65 17.41
N ASN A 783 23.40 7.58 16.45
CA ASN A 783 22.84 7.34 15.12
C ASN A 783 23.59 6.23 14.36
N GLU A 784 24.93 6.20 14.40
CA GLU A 784 25.71 5.15 13.74
C GLU A 784 25.48 3.77 14.38
N VAL A 785 25.41 3.68 15.72
CA VAL A 785 25.11 2.43 16.44
C VAL A 785 23.71 1.92 16.09
N LEU A 786 22.70 2.79 16.10
CA LEU A 786 21.33 2.44 15.74
C LEU A 786 21.25 1.96 14.29
N ALA A 787 21.88 2.68 13.35
CA ALA A 787 21.89 2.31 11.94
C ALA A 787 22.60 0.97 11.70
N GLN A 788 23.73 0.71 12.36
CA GLN A 788 24.47 -0.54 12.19
C GLN A 788 23.70 -1.76 12.70
N LEU A 789 22.95 -1.61 13.80
CA LEU A 789 22.24 -2.72 14.45
C LEU A 789 20.80 -2.92 13.94
N ALA A 790 20.19 -1.91 13.30
CA ALA A 790 18.80 -1.93 12.83
C ALA A 790 18.44 -3.11 11.90
N SER A 791 19.42 -3.69 11.22
CA SER A 791 19.22 -4.88 10.38
C SER A 791 18.89 -6.15 11.19
N ARG A 792 19.33 -6.22 12.46
CA ARG A 792 19.18 -7.39 13.34
C ARG A 792 18.09 -7.21 14.40
N PHE A 793 18.12 -6.10 15.11
CA PHE A 793 17.17 -5.73 16.15
C PHE A 793 17.16 -4.22 16.32
N VAL A 794 16.15 -3.68 17.01
CA VAL A 794 16.13 -2.25 17.31
C VAL A 794 16.70 -2.03 18.72
N PRO A 795 17.88 -1.40 18.84
CA PRO A 795 18.50 -1.20 20.14
C PRO A 795 17.69 -0.23 21.00
N ASP A 796 17.51 -0.57 22.28
CA ASP A 796 16.97 0.36 23.26
C ASP A 796 17.97 1.50 23.53
N VAL A 797 17.51 2.74 23.40
CA VAL A 797 18.36 3.94 23.54
C VAL A 797 18.99 4.00 24.93
N ASN A 798 18.26 3.63 25.98
CA ASN A 798 18.79 3.64 27.35
C ASN A 798 19.83 2.54 27.56
N MET A 799 19.67 1.41 26.89
CA MET A 799 20.67 0.35 26.87
C MET A 799 21.95 0.80 26.19
N VAL A 800 21.88 1.46 25.03
CA VAL A 800 23.08 2.01 24.35
C VAL A 800 23.81 2.99 25.27
N LYS A 801 23.10 3.93 25.91
CA LYS A 801 23.69 4.87 26.88
C LYS A 801 24.40 4.15 28.01
N ARG A 802 23.76 3.17 28.65
CA ARG A 802 24.38 2.35 29.72
C ARG A 802 25.63 1.62 29.25
N ARG A 803 25.66 1.14 28.01
CA ARG A 803 26.83 0.47 27.43
C ARG A 803 27.96 1.44 27.10
N ILE A 804 27.66 2.69 26.73
CA ILE A 804 28.68 3.75 26.58
C ILE A 804 29.35 4.04 27.92
N GLU A 805 28.57 4.28 28.99
CA GLU A 805 29.16 4.52 30.32
C GLU A 805 30.01 3.32 30.78
N SER A 806 29.51 2.09 30.60
CA SER A 806 30.28 0.89 30.93
C SER A 806 31.59 0.76 30.14
N LEU A 807 31.67 1.29 28.91
CA LEU A 807 32.89 1.31 28.11
C LEU A 807 33.85 2.43 28.53
N ILE A 808 33.32 3.52 29.08
CA ILE A 808 34.13 4.59 29.71
C ILE A 808 34.75 4.07 31.00
N ASP A 809 33.95 3.44 31.87
CA ASP A 809 34.42 2.83 33.13
C ASP A 809 35.50 1.75 32.90
N ARG A 810 35.48 1.11 31.73
CA ARG A 810 36.44 0.09 31.30
C ARG A 810 37.58 0.66 30.45
N GLU A 811 37.72 1.98 30.36
CA GLU A 811 38.79 2.69 29.66
C GLU A 811 38.90 2.37 28.16
N TYR A 812 37.81 1.96 27.51
CA TYR A 812 37.75 1.86 26.04
C TYR A 812 37.45 3.21 25.38
N LEU A 813 36.73 4.08 26.11
CA LEU A 813 36.30 5.40 25.69
C LEU A 813 36.61 6.42 26.78
N GLU A 814 36.75 7.68 26.39
CA GLU A 814 36.88 8.82 27.30
C GLU A 814 35.95 9.95 26.85
N ARG A 815 35.62 10.87 27.76
CA ARG A 815 34.98 12.15 27.40
C ARG A 815 36.10 13.15 27.17
N LEU A 816 36.03 13.90 26.08
CA LEU A 816 37.04 14.91 25.80
C LEU A 816 36.78 16.15 26.67
N ASP A 817 37.83 16.67 27.31
CA ASP A 817 37.74 17.81 28.22
C ASP A 817 37.23 19.09 27.54
N ASP A 818 37.53 19.25 26.25
CA ASP A 818 37.12 20.42 25.46
C ASP A 818 35.63 20.39 25.05
N ASP A 819 35.00 19.20 25.00
CA ASP A 819 33.59 19.01 24.65
C ASP A 819 33.03 17.72 25.28
N PRO A 820 32.32 17.83 26.43
CA PRO A 820 31.75 16.68 27.13
C PRO A 820 30.70 15.88 26.35
N ALA A 821 30.17 16.44 25.25
CA ALA A 821 29.27 15.75 24.35
C ALA A 821 30.00 14.86 23.33
N THR A 822 31.33 14.90 23.29
CA THR A 822 32.17 14.13 22.37
C THR A 822 32.99 13.08 23.09
N TYR A 823 33.01 11.87 22.53
CA TYR A 823 33.78 10.74 23.04
C TYR A 823 35.09 10.58 22.27
N GLY A 824 36.17 10.27 22.97
CA GLY A 824 37.45 9.80 22.45
C GLY A 824 37.59 8.29 22.59
N TYR A 825 38.32 7.65 21.67
CA TYR A 825 38.66 6.23 21.74
C TYR A 825 40.08 6.03 22.30
N VAL A 826 40.21 5.22 23.36
CA VAL A 826 41.43 5.17 24.19
C VAL A 826 42.29 3.92 23.93
N ALA A 827 41.72 2.85 23.39
CA ALA A 827 42.32 1.50 23.35
C ALA A 827 43.11 1.10 22.09
#